data_AF-A0A850HH07-F1
#
_entry.id   AF-A0A850HH07-F1
#
_cell.length_a   1.000
_cell.length_b   1.000
_cell.length_c   1.000
_cell.angle_alpha   90.00
_cell.angle_beta   90.00
_cell.angle_gamma   90.00
#
_symmetry.space_group_name_H-M   'P 1'
#
loop_
_entity.id
_entity.type
_entity.pdbx_description
1 polymer ?
#
loop_
_entity_poly.entity_id
_entity_poly.type
_entity_poly.pdbx_seq_one_letter_code
_entity_poly.pdbx_strand_id
1 'polypeptide(L)'
;MKNRKVKQMLAGSMAVVVGTGLLGTCAYETSLQADAQEVDTKELKEAAEQVLGDSTVIEEGKVYKDESVYVKADADGMVKETTVTEWLKSPGTGAVEDVTALQDIENVKGEETYTQNGADEMSWKSEGKDIYYQGTTNQKLPVNVKITYQLDGKEISPKELKGKNGKLQMKIQYENQSKEMVDVSGEQVEMYTPFTMVTAMMLPGDEYTNVTIDNGRILSDGDKNIVVGLGFPGLEENLNLSSEDLDIEIPDSITITADVKNASVGPTMTVAAADVLDQVGLDGIDSFDGLSDSVDELENAAQQLTEGSAKAADGSSALADGSRTLADGSKTLADGSSALKTGVGALAEGVNTLNSKSGELTQGVNDLAEGVNAYTGGVSSLASGSSRVKDGVNALTAGIEQEQAGLAALAEGAGKLNAGYQGDGTAQNPGANTLAAGTVQAIGSTSKAIDTLASLLAQMTENQASIQANAVVQGEDTAAQVAVDQLIASGIISQEQREAAVSAIGSAMAENISAMAEVTKGAGSVDPTDAITAAKTAVGTANTYASGLQQTVTALSAGTENLIQTGITPLQEGNTKLLNEGAIPLQKGASDLANGAENLNSQSSLLITGSSKLQEGGTQLAGGVKQLAVGAQTAAKGAGDLASGASALNTGADTLASGAGELASGNQTLAEGMSEFKTSGIDKIAEVFGGDITKVTSRIDAMTTLGRNYKSFAGIKDDMDGSTKFIIETEGITNKK
;
A
#
# COMPACT_ATOMS: atom_id res chain seq x y z
N MET A 1 44.42 -37.09 33.53
CA MET A 1 44.34 -36.96 35.01
C MET A 1 45.69 -36.98 35.74
N LYS A 2 46.80 -37.43 35.13
CA LYS A 2 48.14 -37.37 35.76
C LYS A 2 48.71 -35.94 35.90
N ASN A 3 48.50 -35.04 34.93
CA ASN A 3 49.03 -33.65 34.98
C ASN A 3 48.36 -32.68 35.95
N ARG A 4 47.20 -33.02 36.55
CA ARG A 4 46.49 -32.09 37.44
C ARG A 4 47.05 -32.09 38.87
N LYS A 5 47.72 -33.19 39.29
CA LYS A 5 48.36 -33.30 40.61
C LYS A 5 49.73 -32.60 40.66
N VAL A 6 50.49 -32.63 39.56
CA VAL A 6 51.80 -31.96 39.46
C VAL A 6 51.63 -30.42 39.48
N LYS A 7 50.62 -29.88 38.78
CA LYS A 7 50.29 -28.44 38.82
C LYS A 7 49.86 -27.91 40.19
N GLN A 8 49.33 -28.77 41.07
CA GLN A 8 48.98 -28.38 42.45
C GLN A 8 50.17 -28.46 43.42
N MET A 9 51.26 -29.12 43.04
CA MET A 9 52.51 -29.20 43.81
C MET A 9 53.38 -27.96 43.61
N LEU A 10 53.53 -27.47 42.37
CA LEU A 10 54.37 -26.31 42.01
C LEU A 10 53.90 -24.98 42.62
N ALA A 11 52.60 -24.82 42.87
CA ALA A 11 52.06 -23.64 43.58
C ALA A 11 52.03 -23.83 45.12
N GLY A 12 52.27 -25.05 45.60
CA GLY A 12 52.15 -25.42 47.02
C GLY A 12 53.47 -25.41 47.81
N SER A 13 54.62 -25.54 47.14
CA SER A 13 55.92 -25.68 47.81
C SER A 13 56.53 -24.35 48.31
N MET A 14 56.28 -23.21 47.66
CA MET A 14 56.73 -21.89 48.18
C MET A 14 55.82 -21.29 49.27
N ALA A 15 54.68 -21.92 49.57
CA ALA A 15 53.69 -21.40 50.52
C ALA A 15 53.78 -22.01 51.94
N VAL A 16 54.57 -23.09 52.15
CA VAL A 16 54.43 -23.92 53.36
C VAL A 16 55.52 -23.73 54.43
N VAL A 17 56.64 -23.04 54.17
CA VAL A 17 57.75 -23.04 55.15
C VAL A 17 57.61 -22.03 56.32
N VAL A 18 56.91 -20.90 56.21
CA VAL A 18 56.95 -19.88 57.30
C VAL A 18 55.61 -19.72 58.05
N GLY A 19 54.60 -20.53 57.73
CA GLY A 19 53.25 -20.36 58.28
C GLY A 19 53.00 -20.95 59.69
N THR A 20 53.84 -21.86 60.20
CA THR A 20 53.48 -22.63 61.42
C THR A 20 54.59 -22.90 62.44
N GLY A 21 55.83 -22.40 62.26
CA GLY A 21 56.96 -22.76 63.13
C GLY A 21 57.40 -21.72 64.18
N LEU A 22 57.46 -20.43 63.82
CA LEU A 22 58.20 -19.43 64.62
C LEU A 22 57.44 -18.82 65.82
N LEU A 23 56.15 -19.13 66.02
CA LEU A 23 55.37 -18.60 67.15
C LEU A 23 54.92 -19.68 68.17
N GLY A 24 55.39 -20.93 68.02
CA GLY A 24 54.81 -22.09 68.70
C GLY A 24 55.45 -22.58 70.01
N THR A 25 56.68 -22.17 70.36
CA THR A 25 57.41 -22.76 71.50
C THR A 25 57.99 -21.79 72.53
N CYS A 26 57.77 -20.49 72.41
CA CYS A 26 58.13 -19.53 73.46
C CYS A 26 56.99 -19.37 74.50
N ALA A 27 56.68 -20.44 75.23
CA ALA A 27 55.89 -20.38 76.46
C ALA A 27 56.43 -21.38 77.49
N TYR A 28 56.65 -20.91 78.73
CA TYR A 28 57.36 -21.50 79.89
C TYR A 28 58.91 -21.37 79.81
N GLU A 29 59.65 -20.69 80.71
CA GLU A 29 59.46 -20.30 82.11
C GLU A 29 60.12 -18.94 82.43
N THR A 30 59.72 -18.38 83.56
CA THR A 30 60.03 -17.04 84.06
C THR A 30 61.41 -16.94 84.74
N SER A 31 62.00 -15.74 84.64
CA SER A 31 62.98 -15.08 85.55
C SER A 31 64.44 -14.98 85.06
N LEU A 32 64.82 -13.78 84.58
CA LEU A 32 66.02 -13.03 85.01
C LEU A 32 66.04 -11.64 84.35
N GLN A 33 66.62 -10.70 85.08
CA GLN A 33 66.58 -9.25 84.86
C GLN A 33 67.40 -8.81 83.65
N ALA A 34 66.88 -7.76 82.98
CA ALA A 34 67.57 -6.74 82.19
C ALA A 34 69.03 -7.00 81.75
N ASP A 35 69.22 -7.34 80.47
CA ASP A 35 70.22 -6.70 79.62
C ASP A 35 69.81 -6.77 78.13
N ALA A 36 70.21 -5.78 77.35
CA ALA A 36 69.75 -5.56 75.98
C ALA A 36 70.65 -6.23 74.91
N GLN A 37 70.02 -6.87 73.92
CA GLN A 37 70.53 -7.17 72.56
C GLN A 37 71.85 -7.96 72.45
N GLU A 38 71.72 -9.29 72.32
CA GLU A 38 72.57 -10.13 71.46
C GLU A 38 71.69 -10.60 70.29
N VAL A 39 72.18 -10.50 69.06
CA VAL A 39 71.51 -11.09 67.88
C VAL A 39 71.81 -12.58 67.94
N ASP A 40 70.78 -13.42 68.08
CA ASP A 40 70.97 -14.88 68.11
C ASP A 40 71.25 -15.38 66.69
N THR A 41 72.53 -15.57 66.37
CA THR A 41 72.98 -16.10 65.06
C THR A 41 72.43 -17.50 64.81
N LYS A 42 71.98 -18.21 65.85
CA LYS A 42 71.30 -19.50 65.74
C LYS A 42 69.92 -19.37 65.08
N GLU A 43 69.13 -18.37 65.45
CA GLU A 43 67.80 -18.13 64.86
C GLU A 43 67.92 -17.76 63.37
N LEU A 44 68.96 -16.99 63.00
CA LEU A 44 69.26 -16.66 61.59
C LEU A 44 69.62 -17.88 60.77
N LYS A 45 70.42 -18.79 61.34
CA LYS A 45 70.78 -20.05 60.71
C LYS A 45 69.55 -20.94 60.51
N GLU A 46 68.73 -21.12 61.55
CA GLU A 46 67.52 -21.94 61.46
C GLU A 46 66.55 -21.39 60.40
N ALA A 47 66.38 -20.07 60.30
CA ALA A 47 65.55 -19.45 59.28
C ALA A 47 66.07 -19.70 57.85
N ALA A 48 67.39 -19.66 57.63
CA ALA A 48 67.98 -19.92 56.32
C ALA A 48 67.96 -21.41 55.95
N GLU A 49 68.25 -22.30 56.90
CA GLU A 49 68.19 -23.76 56.70
C GLU A 49 66.76 -24.25 56.42
N GLN A 50 65.75 -23.68 57.09
CA GLN A 50 64.36 -24.08 56.89
C GLN A 50 63.87 -23.82 55.46
N VAL A 51 64.40 -22.77 54.80
CA VAL A 51 64.08 -22.42 53.41
C VAL A 51 64.68 -23.42 52.42
N LEU A 52 65.86 -23.96 52.72
CA LEU A 52 66.55 -24.94 51.86
C LEU A 52 65.98 -26.36 52.03
N GLY A 53 65.36 -26.67 53.17
CA GLY A 53 64.82 -28.00 53.48
C GLY A 53 65.89 -28.99 53.96
N ASP A 54 65.47 -30.17 54.42
CA ASP A 54 66.37 -31.29 54.75
C ASP A 54 66.48 -32.23 53.54
N SER A 55 67.64 -32.25 52.90
CA SER A 55 67.92 -33.05 51.70
C SER A 55 68.37 -34.49 52.00
N THR A 56 68.45 -34.90 53.27
CA THR A 56 69.11 -36.15 53.63
C THR A 56 68.30 -37.39 53.17
N VAL A 57 68.64 -37.96 52.00
CA VAL A 57 68.16 -39.27 51.59
C VAL A 57 69.22 -40.32 51.97
N ILE A 58 69.01 -41.00 53.10
CA ILE A 58 69.92 -42.07 53.53
C ILE A 58 69.51 -43.36 52.81
N GLU A 59 70.36 -43.84 51.89
CA GLU A 59 70.21 -45.19 51.34
C GLU A 59 70.58 -46.24 52.41
N GLU A 60 69.71 -47.23 52.62
CA GLU A 60 69.97 -48.33 53.58
C GLU A 60 71.26 -49.07 53.21
N GLY A 61 72.24 -49.04 54.12
CA GLY A 61 73.48 -49.82 54.02
C GLY A 61 74.71 -49.07 53.50
N LYS A 62 74.60 -47.77 53.17
CA LYS A 62 75.75 -46.90 52.88
C LYS A 62 76.02 -45.94 54.03
N VAL A 63 77.29 -45.58 54.20
CA VAL A 63 77.68 -44.49 55.11
C VAL A 63 77.34 -43.18 54.42
N TYR A 64 76.63 -42.31 55.12
CA TYR A 64 76.25 -40.99 54.62
C TYR A 64 77.07 -39.91 55.31
N LYS A 65 77.65 -38.99 54.55
CA LYS A 65 78.49 -37.90 55.06
C LYS A 65 77.75 -36.57 54.94
N ASP A 66 77.32 -36.03 56.07
CA ASP A 66 76.67 -34.71 56.16
C ASP A 66 77.71 -33.67 56.58
N GLU A 67 78.05 -32.81 55.64
CA GLU A 67 79.11 -31.83 55.77
C GLU A 67 78.54 -30.42 55.94
N SER A 68 78.97 -29.74 56.99
CA SER A 68 78.67 -28.32 57.21
C SER A 68 79.95 -27.50 57.22
N VAL A 69 80.11 -26.65 56.21
CA VAL A 69 81.25 -25.74 56.06
C VAL A 69 80.90 -24.40 56.69
N TYR A 70 81.39 -24.14 57.90
CA TYR A 70 81.22 -22.87 58.59
C TYR A 70 82.31 -21.90 58.19
N VAL A 71 81.90 -20.77 57.62
CA VAL A 71 82.78 -19.70 57.17
C VAL A 71 82.51 -18.47 58.00
N LYS A 72 83.54 -17.97 58.70
CA LYS A 72 83.49 -16.67 59.35
C LYS A 72 84.14 -15.63 58.45
N ALA A 73 83.39 -14.60 58.10
CA ALA A 73 83.84 -13.50 57.27
C ALA A 73 83.70 -12.15 58.02
N ASP A 74 84.48 -11.14 57.62
CA ASP A 74 84.21 -9.78 58.07
C ASP A 74 82.92 -9.20 57.46
N ALA A 75 82.58 -7.97 57.84
CA ALA A 75 81.36 -7.30 57.39
C ALA A 75 81.32 -6.97 55.88
N ASP A 76 82.44 -7.10 55.17
CA ASP A 76 82.52 -6.96 53.70
C ASP A 76 82.37 -8.33 52.99
N GLY A 77 82.37 -9.43 53.74
CA GLY A 77 82.34 -10.80 53.22
C GLY A 77 83.73 -11.41 52.98
N MET A 78 84.80 -10.82 53.52
CA MET A 78 86.15 -11.40 53.40
C MET A 78 86.36 -12.50 54.44
N VAL A 79 86.62 -13.71 53.97
CA VAL A 79 86.81 -14.92 54.80
C VAL A 79 88.01 -14.76 55.74
N LYS A 80 87.79 -15.03 57.03
CA LYS A 80 88.82 -15.08 58.06
C LYS A 80 89.20 -16.50 58.44
N GLU A 81 88.21 -17.36 58.58
CA GLU A 81 88.35 -18.72 59.10
C GLU A 81 87.27 -19.62 58.48
N THR A 82 87.67 -20.82 58.07
CA THR A 82 86.75 -21.87 57.60
C THR A 82 86.94 -23.10 58.47
N THR A 83 85.87 -23.49 59.16
CA THR A 83 85.79 -24.74 59.93
C THR A 83 84.78 -25.64 59.26
N VAL A 84 85.15 -26.89 58.98
CA VAL A 84 84.24 -27.88 58.42
C VAL A 84 83.90 -28.88 59.52
N THR A 85 82.63 -29.14 59.72
CA THR A 85 82.15 -30.22 60.58
C THR A 85 81.56 -31.32 59.71
N GLU A 86 81.96 -32.54 60.01
CA GLU A 86 81.66 -33.74 59.24
C GLU A 86 80.89 -34.70 60.13
N TRP A 87 79.73 -35.14 59.67
CA TRP A 87 78.88 -36.09 60.36
C TRP A 87 78.72 -37.35 59.50
N LEU A 88 79.46 -38.39 59.86
CA LEU A 88 79.31 -39.73 59.26
C LEU A 88 78.16 -40.46 59.95
N LYS A 89 77.04 -40.59 59.22
CA LYS A 89 75.82 -41.27 59.64
C LYS A 89 75.87 -42.74 59.24
N SER A 90 75.40 -43.61 60.13
CA SER A 90 75.33 -45.07 59.91
C SER A 90 76.66 -45.75 59.50
N PRO A 91 77.80 -45.45 60.15
CA PRO A 91 79.10 -46.01 59.76
C PRO A 91 79.23 -47.54 59.93
N GLY A 92 78.29 -48.21 60.61
CA GLY A 92 78.41 -49.63 60.98
C GLY A 92 79.50 -49.87 62.05
N THR A 93 79.77 -51.14 62.39
CA THR A 93 80.82 -51.51 63.36
C THR A 93 82.11 -51.91 62.64
N GLY A 94 83.26 -51.33 63.01
CA GLY A 94 84.56 -51.67 62.41
C GLY A 94 85.34 -50.45 61.91
N ALA A 95 86.25 -50.69 60.96
CA ALA A 95 87.00 -49.63 60.30
C ALA A 95 86.12 -48.95 59.23
N VAL A 96 86.04 -47.63 59.30
CA VAL A 96 85.24 -46.79 58.41
C VAL A 96 86.21 -45.86 57.70
N GLU A 97 86.45 -46.16 56.43
CA GLU A 97 87.36 -45.38 55.60
C GLU A 97 86.65 -44.13 55.09
N ASP A 98 87.28 -42.98 55.27
CA ASP A 98 86.80 -41.67 54.88
C ASP A 98 87.94 -40.91 54.16
N VAL A 99 87.56 -39.92 53.36
CA VAL A 99 88.48 -39.01 52.68
C VAL A 99 88.19 -37.61 53.17
N THR A 100 89.21 -36.90 53.63
CA THR A 100 89.07 -35.52 54.09
C THR A 100 90.38 -34.76 53.92
N ALA A 101 90.30 -33.57 53.32
CA ALA A 101 91.40 -32.63 53.16
C ALA A 101 91.47 -31.62 54.31
N LEU A 102 90.84 -31.93 55.45
CA LEU A 102 90.85 -31.10 56.65
C LEU A 102 92.18 -31.21 57.41
N GLN A 103 92.53 -30.11 58.05
CA GLN A 103 93.68 -29.96 58.95
C GLN A 103 93.16 -29.83 60.39
N ASP A 104 94.01 -30.12 61.37
CA ASP A 104 93.67 -30.02 62.80
C ASP A 104 92.38 -30.76 63.18
N ILE A 105 92.26 -32.01 62.72
CA ILE A 105 91.05 -32.83 62.89
C ILE A 105 90.83 -33.18 64.37
N GLU A 106 89.65 -32.86 64.87
CA GLU A 106 89.21 -33.16 66.23
C GLU A 106 87.91 -33.96 66.21
N ASN A 107 87.82 -35.02 67.01
CA ASN A 107 86.53 -35.68 67.28
C ASN A 107 85.71 -34.78 68.22
N VAL A 108 84.57 -34.31 67.72
CA VAL A 108 83.70 -33.34 68.40
C VAL A 108 82.73 -34.03 69.35
N LYS A 109 82.31 -35.26 69.04
CA LYS A 109 81.28 -35.97 69.79
C LYS A 109 81.49 -37.48 69.70
N GLY A 110 81.93 -38.06 70.81
CA GLY A 110 82.17 -39.49 70.95
C GLY A 110 83.54 -39.79 71.55
N GLU A 111 83.90 -41.07 71.64
CA GLU A 111 85.24 -41.53 72.08
C GLU A 111 85.97 -42.30 70.96
N GLU A 112 85.41 -42.31 69.74
CA GLU A 112 85.96 -42.96 68.56
C GLU A 112 87.32 -42.35 68.19
N THR A 113 88.30 -43.20 67.88
CA THR A 113 89.65 -42.80 67.48
C THR A 113 89.84 -43.02 65.98
N TYR A 114 90.64 -42.19 65.32
CA TYR A 114 90.99 -42.34 63.91
C TYR A 114 92.48 -42.60 63.70
N THR A 115 92.81 -43.17 62.55
CA THR A 115 94.18 -43.25 62.01
C THR A 115 94.21 -42.59 60.64
N GLN A 116 95.17 -41.70 60.41
CA GLN A 116 95.37 -41.05 59.12
C GLN A 116 96.34 -41.90 58.27
N ASN A 117 95.84 -42.40 57.14
CA ASN A 117 96.49 -43.40 56.28
C ASN A 117 97.01 -42.82 54.94
N GLY A 118 97.08 -41.50 54.80
CA GLY A 118 97.55 -40.80 53.60
C GLY A 118 97.47 -39.28 53.81
N ALA A 119 97.64 -38.49 52.75
CA ALA A 119 97.46 -37.04 52.83
C ALA A 119 96.00 -36.70 53.23
N ASP A 120 95.03 -37.34 52.57
CA ASP A 120 93.60 -37.08 52.74
C ASP A 120 92.80 -38.34 53.14
N GLU A 121 93.46 -39.49 53.35
CA GLU A 121 92.80 -40.76 53.71
C GLU A 121 92.78 -40.96 55.23
N MET A 122 91.61 -41.30 55.78
CA MET A 122 91.40 -41.50 57.20
C MET A 122 90.57 -42.77 57.45
N SER A 123 90.89 -43.50 58.53
CA SER A 123 90.11 -44.66 58.96
C SER A 123 89.66 -44.47 60.40
N TRP A 124 88.34 -44.40 60.60
CA TRP A 124 87.72 -44.32 61.91
C TRP A 124 87.45 -45.70 62.48
N LYS A 125 87.69 -45.87 63.78
CA LYS A 125 87.25 -47.07 64.50
C LYS A 125 85.86 -46.85 65.09
N SER A 126 84.84 -47.28 64.37
CA SER A 126 83.42 -47.11 64.75
C SER A 126 82.89 -48.26 65.59
N GLU A 127 82.11 -47.93 66.62
CA GLU A 127 81.30 -48.88 67.41
C GLU A 127 79.84 -48.97 66.94
N GLY A 128 79.53 -48.46 65.75
CA GLY A 128 78.17 -48.44 65.20
C GLY A 128 77.35 -47.21 65.57
N LYS A 129 77.97 -46.20 66.19
CA LYS A 129 77.38 -44.87 66.40
C LYS A 129 77.89 -43.91 65.32
N ASP A 130 77.13 -42.86 65.08
CA ASP A 130 77.54 -41.77 64.20
C ASP A 130 78.85 -41.13 64.70
N ILE A 131 79.71 -40.75 63.76
CA ILE A 131 80.98 -40.08 64.04
C ILE A 131 80.85 -38.61 63.67
N TYR A 132 81.29 -37.75 64.59
CA TYR A 132 81.31 -36.29 64.38
C TYR A 132 82.73 -35.79 64.55
N TYR A 133 83.30 -35.25 63.49
CA TYR A 133 84.61 -34.62 63.56
C TYR A 133 84.59 -33.24 62.92
N GLN A 134 85.53 -32.41 63.30
CA GLN A 134 85.72 -31.09 62.71
C GLN A 134 87.18 -30.88 62.37
N GLY A 135 87.44 -29.95 61.46
CA GLY A 135 88.79 -29.48 61.16
C GLY A 135 88.75 -28.15 60.42
N THR A 136 89.93 -27.60 60.14
CA THR A 136 90.10 -26.36 59.38
C THR A 136 90.54 -26.67 57.95
N THR A 137 90.31 -25.73 57.03
CA THR A 137 90.75 -25.87 55.64
C THR A 137 91.08 -24.53 55.00
N ASN A 138 92.06 -24.56 54.09
CA ASN A 138 92.46 -23.43 53.25
C ASN A 138 91.98 -23.59 51.80
N GLN A 139 91.12 -24.57 51.52
CA GLN A 139 90.51 -24.73 50.19
C GLN A 139 89.66 -23.51 49.82
N LYS A 140 89.65 -23.16 48.53
CA LYS A 140 88.82 -22.06 48.03
C LYS A 140 87.36 -22.45 48.10
N LEU A 141 86.52 -21.59 48.68
CA LEU A 141 85.08 -21.81 48.73
C LEU A 141 84.47 -21.80 47.31
N PRO A 142 83.53 -22.71 47.00
CA PRO A 142 82.85 -22.75 45.71
C PRO A 142 81.88 -21.59 45.52
N VAL A 143 81.37 -21.04 46.64
CA VAL A 143 80.52 -19.86 46.66
C VAL A 143 81.01 -18.88 47.71
N ASN A 144 80.88 -17.59 47.42
CA ASN A 144 81.24 -16.53 48.34
C ASN A 144 80.15 -15.45 48.41
N VAL A 145 80.17 -14.68 49.50
CA VAL A 145 79.29 -13.53 49.71
C VAL A 145 80.14 -12.28 49.74
N LYS A 146 79.72 -11.25 49.01
CA LYS A 146 80.33 -9.92 49.06
C LYS A 146 79.27 -8.88 49.40
N ILE A 147 79.48 -8.15 50.48
CA ILE A 147 78.53 -7.14 50.95
C ILE A 147 79.07 -5.75 50.64
N THR A 148 78.25 -4.91 50.01
CA THR A 148 78.57 -3.51 49.72
C THR A 148 77.49 -2.59 50.27
N TYR A 149 77.91 -1.44 50.77
CA TYR A 149 77.04 -0.49 51.46
C TYR A 149 77.09 0.88 50.76
N GLN A 150 75.93 1.47 50.52
CA GLN A 150 75.80 2.84 50.04
C GLN A 150 74.87 3.63 50.96
N LEU A 151 75.34 4.78 51.46
CA LEU A 151 74.53 5.72 52.24
C LEU A 151 74.26 6.95 51.38
N ASP A 152 72.99 7.28 51.17
CA ASP A 152 72.54 8.39 50.32
C ASP A 152 73.15 8.34 48.90
N GLY A 153 73.28 7.12 48.36
CA GLY A 153 73.84 6.86 47.02
C GLY A 153 75.36 6.96 46.92
N LYS A 154 76.10 7.04 48.04
CA LYS A 154 77.56 7.02 48.07
C LYS A 154 78.06 5.76 48.78
N GLU A 155 79.01 5.08 48.16
CA GLU A 155 79.70 3.94 48.77
C GLU A 155 80.33 4.35 50.10
N ILE A 156 80.15 3.50 51.12
CA ILE A 156 80.62 3.73 52.48
C ILE A 156 81.20 2.43 53.03
N SER A 157 82.35 2.49 53.70
CA SER A 157 82.89 1.29 54.34
C SER A 157 82.00 0.90 55.53
N PRO A 158 81.94 -0.40 55.88
CA PRO A 158 81.08 -0.84 56.97
C PRO A 158 81.44 -0.17 58.32
N LYS A 159 82.74 0.08 58.56
CA LYS A 159 83.23 0.79 59.76
C LYS A 159 82.78 2.25 59.82
N GLU A 160 82.63 2.92 58.68
CA GLU A 160 82.22 4.33 58.58
C GLU A 160 80.70 4.51 58.61
N LEU A 161 79.95 3.45 58.29
CA LEU A 161 78.48 3.43 58.36
C LEU A 161 77.97 3.51 59.81
N LYS A 162 78.76 3.02 60.77
CA LYS A 162 78.42 2.98 62.18
C LYS A 162 77.93 4.34 62.71
N GLY A 163 76.69 4.37 63.23
CA GLY A 163 76.07 5.54 63.84
C GLY A 163 75.60 6.63 62.87
N LYS A 164 75.64 6.37 61.56
CA LYS A 164 75.16 7.32 60.53
C LYS A 164 73.64 7.25 60.38
N ASN A 165 73.07 8.33 59.83
CA ASN A 165 71.67 8.42 59.44
C ASN A 165 71.59 8.68 57.94
N GLY A 166 70.58 8.17 57.27
CA GLY A 166 70.35 8.40 55.84
C GLY A 166 69.61 7.23 55.19
N LYS A 167 69.60 7.18 53.86
CA LYS A 167 69.04 6.06 53.12
C LYS A 167 70.15 5.06 52.81
N LEU A 168 70.11 3.90 53.45
CA LEU A 168 71.06 2.81 53.25
C LEU A 168 70.57 1.90 52.12
N GLN A 169 71.48 1.54 51.22
CA GLN A 169 71.36 0.42 50.31
C GLN A 169 72.49 -0.57 50.62
N MET A 170 72.12 -1.80 50.97
CA MET A 170 73.04 -2.91 51.20
C MET A 170 72.85 -3.91 50.08
N LYS A 171 73.88 -4.12 49.26
CA LYS A 171 73.87 -5.14 48.21
C LYS A 171 74.73 -6.31 48.65
N ILE A 172 74.11 -7.48 48.75
CA ILE A 172 74.74 -8.76 49.04
C ILE A 172 74.85 -9.49 47.70
N GLN A 173 76.05 -9.51 47.14
CA GLN A 173 76.37 -10.20 45.88
C GLN A 173 76.80 -11.63 46.21
N TYR A 174 76.20 -12.60 45.52
CA TYR A 174 76.66 -13.97 45.57
C TYR A 174 77.60 -14.25 44.40
N GLU A 175 78.74 -14.85 44.68
CA GLU A 175 79.74 -15.21 43.68
C GLU A 175 79.86 -16.73 43.63
N ASN A 176 79.53 -17.34 42.48
CA ASN A 176 79.73 -18.76 42.25
C ASN A 176 81.01 -18.98 41.45
N GLN A 177 81.89 -19.83 41.98
CA GLN A 177 83.20 -20.15 41.39
C GLN A 177 83.30 -21.63 40.99
N SER A 178 82.28 -22.43 41.30
CA SER A 178 82.23 -23.85 40.97
C SER A 178 81.66 -24.05 39.58
N LYS A 179 82.50 -24.52 38.66
CA LYS A 179 82.16 -24.80 37.27
C LYS A 179 82.62 -26.19 36.87
N GLU A 180 81.80 -26.87 36.08
CA GLU A 180 82.10 -28.17 35.50
C GLU A 180 81.67 -28.23 34.03
N MET A 181 82.34 -29.07 33.25
CA MET A 181 81.94 -29.34 31.87
C MET A 181 80.87 -30.43 31.87
N VAL A 182 79.71 -30.16 31.29
CA VAL A 182 78.61 -31.12 31.18
C VAL A 182 78.09 -31.24 29.76
N ASP A 183 77.56 -32.42 29.46
CA ASP A 183 76.90 -32.68 28.19
C ASP A 183 75.48 -32.12 28.22
N VAL A 184 75.20 -31.17 27.33
CA VAL A 184 73.87 -30.62 27.06
C VAL A 184 73.53 -30.96 25.61
N SER A 185 72.67 -31.97 25.41
CA SER A 185 72.19 -32.38 24.08
C SER A 185 73.29 -32.70 23.06
N GLY A 186 74.41 -33.28 23.50
CA GLY A 186 75.56 -33.67 22.67
C GLY A 186 76.63 -32.59 22.53
N GLU A 187 76.45 -31.43 23.16
CA GLU A 187 77.45 -30.35 23.24
C GLU A 187 78.04 -30.26 24.63
N GLN A 188 79.37 -30.12 24.72
CA GLN A 188 80.08 -29.92 25.98
C GLN A 188 80.03 -28.45 26.37
N VAL A 189 79.28 -28.13 27.43
CA VAL A 189 79.05 -26.77 27.91
C VAL A 189 79.62 -26.63 29.32
N GLU A 190 80.34 -25.54 29.56
CA GLU A 190 80.79 -25.16 30.91
C GLU A 190 79.59 -24.61 31.69
N MET A 191 79.24 -25.22 32.81
CA MET A 191 78.10 -24.84 33.63
C MET A 191 78.51 -24.68 35.10
N TYR A 192 77.94 -23.70 35.79
CA TYR A 192 78.08 -23.51 37.22
C TYR A 192 77.33 -24.61 37.98
N THR A 193 77.91 -25.09 39.09
CA THR A 193 77.17 -25.90 40.07
C THR A 193 76.04 -25.03 40.66
N PRO A 194 74.78 -25.47 40.63
CA PRO A 194 73.65 -24.58 40.88
C PRO A 194 73.40 -24.36 42.38
N PHE A 195 74.28 -23.60 43.03
CA PHE A 195 74.09 -23.21 44.43
C PHE A 195 72.89 -22.29 44.59
N THR A 196 72.04 -22.63 45.55
CA THR A 196 71.00 -21.75 46.07
C THR A 196 71.51 -21.08 47.33
N MET A 197 71.49 -19.75 47.35
CA MET A 197 71.99 -18.91 48.44
C MET A 197 70.80 -18.32 49.18
N VAL A 198 70.65 -18.67 50.47
CA VAL A 198 69.64 -18.07 51.35
C VAL A 198 70.34 -17.24 52.40
N THR A 199 70.16 -15.91 52.34
CA THR A 199 70.71 -15.00 53.34
C THR A 199 69.64 -14.50 54.28
N ALA A 200 69.82 -14.71 55.57
CA ALA A 200 68.99 -14.17 56.63
C ALA A 200 69.77 -13.10 57.41
N MET A 201 69.11 -11.99 57.73
CA MET A 201 69.66 -10.96 58.60
C MET A 201 68.58 -10.32 59.47
N MET A 202 68.95 -9.90 60.68
CA MET A 202 68.06 -9.16 61.58
C MET A 202 68.42 -7.68 61.55
N LEU A 203 67.43 -6.85 61.26
CA LEU A 203 67.52 -5.39 61.26
C LEU A 203 66.69 -4.82 62.42
N PRO A 204 67.31 -4.14 63.42
CA PRO A 204 66.56 -3.54 64.52
C PRO A 204 65.55 -2.50 64.04
N GLY A 205 64.28 -2.59 64.46
CA GLY A 205 63.20 -1.72 63.96
C GLY A 205 63.28 -0.26 64.43
N ASP A 206 64.03 0.00 65.50
CA ASP A 206 64.34 1.35 66.00
C ASP A 206 65.45 2.05 65.20
N GLU A 207 66.32 1.28 64.55
CA GLU A 207 67.40 1.78 63.69
C GLU A 207 67.03 1.73 62.19
N TYR A 208 66.24 0.75 61.75
CA TYR A 208 65.89 0.50 60.35
C TYR A 208 64.39 0.62 60.12
N THR A 209 64.00 1.62 59.33
CA THR A 209 62.61 1.86 58.92
C THR A 209 62.47 1.80 57.39
N ASN A 210 61.26 1.58 56.88
CA ASN A 210 60.99 1.47 55.42
C ASN A 210 61.87 0.45 54.70
N VAL A 211 62.12 -0.70 55.34
CA VAL A 211 62.95 -1.77 54.78
C VAL A 211 62.25 -2.37 53.54
N THR A 212 62.98 -2.52 52.46
CA THR A 212 62.56 -3.22 51.23
C THR A 212 63.70 -4.13 50.75
N ILE A 213 63.34 -5.19 50.03
CA ILE A 213 64.27 -6.12 49.39
C ILE A 213 63.76 -6.40 47.97
N ASP A 214 64.66 -6.51 47.00
CA ASP A 214 64.35 -6.86 45.61
C ASP A 214 63.96 -8.34 45.47
N ASN A 215 64.78 -9.24 46.01
CA ASN A 215 64.70 -10.68 45.81
C ASN A 215 64.69 -11.41 47.16
N GLY A 216 63.54 -11.32 47.85
CA GLY A 216 63.37 -11.92 49.15
C GLY A 216 62.06 -11.58 49.83
N ARG A 217 62.00 -11.82 51.14
CA ARG A 217 60.87 -11.48 52.00
C ARG A 217 61.34 -10.80 53.28
N ILE A 218 60.48 -9.93 53.81
CA ILE A 218 60.67 -9.27 55.10
C ILE A 218 59.58 -9.76 56.04
N LEU A 219 60.00 -10.21 57.22
CA LEU A 219 59.14 -10.62 58.32
C LEU A 219 59.41 -9.67 59.48
N SER A 220 58.37 -9.11 60.08
CA SER A 220 58.51 -8.24 61.26
C SER A 220 57.93 -8.94 62.49
N ASP A 221 58.67 -8.95 63.59
CA ASP A 221 58.21 -9.47 64.89
C ASP A 221 57.63 -8.38 65.81
N GLY A 222 57.61 -7.12 65.35
CA GLY A 222 57.22 -5.93 66.11
C GLY A 222 58.40 -5.07 66.57
N ASP A 223 59.52 -5.69 66.96
CA ASP A 223 60.72 -5.00 67.46
C ASP A 223 61.88 -5.04 66.44
N LYS A 224 61.90 -6.04 65.55
CA LYS A 224 62.93 -6.25 64.52
C LYS A 224 62.32 -6.63 63.17
N ASN A 225 63.07 -6.39 62.09
CA ASN A 225 62.79 -6.88 60.75
C ASN A 225 63.78 -8.01 60.41
N ILE A 226 63.27 -9.22 60.21
CA ILE A 226 64.04 -10.35 59.68
C ILE A 226 63.91 -10.30 58.16
N VAL A 227 65.03 -10.08 57.48
CA VAL A 227 65.09 -10.09 56.03
C VAL A 227 65.66 -11.43 55.58
N VAL A 228 64.96 -12.12 54.69
CA VAL A 228 65.40 -13.38 54.08
C VAL A 228 65.44 -13.17 52.57
N GLY A 229 66.64 -13.17 51.99
CA GLY A 229 66.84 -13.06 50.55
C GLY A 229 67.29 -14.37 49.92
N LEU A 230 66.97 -14.54 48.65
CA LEU A 230 67.24 -15.75 47.87
C LEU A 230 68.01 -15.38 46.60
N GLY A 231 69.07 -16.11 46.28
CA GLY A 231 69.83 -15.95 45.05
C GLY A 231 70.32 -17.27 44.47
N PHE A 232 70.54 -17.27 43.16
CA PHE A 232 70.95 -18.41 42.35
C PHE A 232 72.14 -18.03 41.44
N PRO A 233 73.32 -17.75 42.01
CA PRO A 233 74.47 -17.28 41.24
C PRO A 233 74.91 -18.32 40.19
N GLY A 234 74.99 -17.90 38.92
CA GLY A 234 75.35 -18.75 37.79
C GLY A 234 74.17 -19.41 37.06
N LEU A 235 72.93 -19.28 37.56
CA LEU A 235 71.76 -19.95 36.99
C LEU A 235 71.31 -19.34 35.65
N GLU A 236 71.36 -18.01 35.51
CA GLU A 236 71.04 -17.32 34.26
C GLU A 236 72.00 -17.74 33.13
N GLU A 237 73.30 -17.79 33.44
CA GLU A 237 74.35 -18.20 32.52
C GLU A 237 74.20 -19.67 32.11
N ASN A 238 73.86 -20.54 33.05
CA ASN A 238 73.62 -21.96 32.78
C ASN A 238 72.44 -22.19 31.83
N LEU A 239 71.36 -21.44 32.01
CA LEU A 239 70.16 -21.51 31.16
C LEU A 239 70.37 -20.87 29.78
N ASN A 240 71.44 -20.08 29.62
CA ASN A 240 71.74 -19.33 28.39
C ASN A 240 70.55 -18.49 27.92
N LEU A 241 69.90 -17.82 28.88
CA LEU A 241 68.79 -16.91 28.61
C LEU A 241 69.37 -15.59 28.15
N SER A 242 69.29 -15.29 26.86
CA SER A 242 69.61 -13.95 26.36
C SER A 242 68.55 -12.98 26.91
N SER A 243 68.98 -11.92 27.60
CA SER A 243 68.09 -10.92 28.23
C SER A 243 67.21 -10.11 27.27
N GLU A 244 67.28 -10.36 25.95
CA GLU A 244 66.42 -9.72 24.94
C GLU A 244 65.06 -10.43 24.76
N ASP A 245 64.92 -11.70 25.17
CA ASP A 245 63.77 -12.53 24.77
C ASP A 245 62.80 -12.90 25.91
N LEU A 246 63.17 -12.72 27.19
CA LEU A 246 62.34 -13.08 28.36
C LEU A 246 62.48 -12.06 29.50
N ASP A 247 61.36 -11.53 29.99
CA ASP A 247 61.27 -10.60 31.12
C ASP A 247 61.31 -11.35 32.48
N ILE A 248 62.36 -12.17 32.68
CA ILE A 248 62.55 -12.99 33.89
C ILE A 248 63.93 -12.67 34.47
N GLU A 249 63.97 -11.94 35.59
CA GLU A 249 65.22 -11.68 36.33
C GLU A 249 65.51 -12.84 37.31
N ILE A 250 66.65 -13.50 37.14
CA ILE A 250 67.15 -14.54 38.05
C ILE A 250 68.20 -13.91 38.98
N PRO A 251 67.98 -13.82 40.29
CA PRO A 251 68.84 -13.01 41.16
C PRO A 251 70.18 -13.67 41.46
N ASP A 252 71.27 -13.02 41.09
CA ASP A 252 72.65 -13.31 41.53
C ASP A 252 73.03 -12.54 42.82
N SER A 253 72.16 -11.63 43.24
CA SER A 253 72.37 -10.70 44.34
C SER A 253 71.04 -10.29 44.95
N ILE A 254 71.09 -9.82 46.19
CA ILE A 254 69.96 -9.18 46.86
C ILE A 254 70.35 -7.77 47.29
N THR A 255 69.41 -6.85 47.14
CA THR A 255 69.55 -5.45 47.51
C THR A 255 68.51 -5.09 48.54
N ILE A 256 68.98 -4.75 49.73
CA ILE A 256 68.14 -4.30 50.84
C ILE A 256 68.26 -2.79 50.92
N THR A 257 67.13 -2.08 50.91
CA THR A 257 67.11 -0.62 51.14
C THR A 257 66.29 -0.27 52.35
N ALA A 258 66.79 0.66 53.17
CA ALA A 258 66.13 1.11 54.40
C ALA A 258 66.51 2.56 54.73
N ASP A 259 65.60 3.26 55.40
CA ASP A 259 65.90 4.52 56.08
C ASP A 259 66.49 4.19 57.44
N VAL A 260 67.76 4.58 57.65
CA VAL A 260 68.53 4.23 58.84
C VAL A 260 68.74 5.42 59.77
N LYS A 261 68.65 5.17 61.07
CA LYS A 261 68.99 6.10 62.15
C LYS A 261 69.94 5.40 63.13
N ASN A 262 71.11 5.99 63.35
CA ASN A 262 72.16 5.42 64.18
C ASN A 262 72.61 4.03 63.69
N ALA A 263 72.76 3.87 62.38
CA ALA A 263 72.92 2.59 61.70
C ALA A 263 73.96 1.66 62.37
N SER A 264 73.56 0.42 62.63
CA SER A 264 74.43 -0.71 62.96
C SER A 264 74.12 -1.90 62.06
N VAL A 265 75.14 -2.61 61.61
CA VAL A 265 74.94 -3.79 60.74
C VAL A 265 74.95 -5.03 61.65
N GLY A 266 73.86 -5.78 61.73
CA GLY A 266 73.87 -7.08 62.41
C GLY A 266 74.67 -8.12 61.62
N PRO A 267 75.09 -9.23 62.25
CA PRO A 267 75.67 -10.34 61.50
C PRO A 267 74.67 -10.88 60.47
N THR A 268 75.17 -11.29 59.30
CA THR A 268 74.34 -12.00 58.30
C THR A 268 74.67 -13.47 58.34
N MET A 269 73.65 -14.31 58.13
CA MET A 269 73.82 -15.75 57.96
C MET A 269 73.39 -16.13 56.55
N THR A 270 74.33 -16.60 55.74
CA THR A 270 74.04 -17.13 54.41
C THR A 270 74.24 -18.62 54.40
N VAL A 271 73.20 -19.38 54.06
CA VAL A 271 73.31 -20.82 53.85
C VAL A 271 73.27 -21.10 52.35
N ALA A 272 74.22 -21.90 51.86
CA ALA A 272 74.29 -22.31 50.48
C ALA A 272 74.24 -23.83 50.34
N ALA A 273 73.45 -24.32 49.39
CA ALA A 273 73.35 -25.74 49.05
C ALA A 273 73.17 -25.91 47.53
N ALA A 274 73.77 -26.96 46.96
CA ALA A 274 73.79 -27.21 45.50
C ALA A 274 72.64 -28.08 44.99
N ASP A 275 71.97 -28.81 45.88
CA ASP A 275 70.99 -29.86 45.58
C ASP A 275 69.53 -29.39 45.63
N VAL A 276 69.30 -28.11 45.95
CA VAL A 276 67.95 -27.54 46.13
C VAL A 276 67.10 -27.64 44.86
N LEU A 277 67.69 -27.49 43.67
CA LEU A 277 66.95 -27.58 42.40
C LEU A 277 66.35 -28.97 42.15
N ASP A 278 67.00 -30.03 42.63
CA ASP A 278 66.51 -31.42 42.51
C ASP A 278 65.20 -31.60 43.29
N GLN A 279 65.08 -30.97 44.46
CA GLN A 279 63.88 -31.05 45.30
C GLN A 279 62.65 -30.38 44.69
N VAL A 280 62.85 -29.41 43.79
CA VAL A 280 61.75 -28.69 43.13
C VAL A 280 61.06 -29.56 42.06
N GLY A 281 61.68 -30.68 41.65
CA GLY A 281 61.06 -31.66 40.74
C GLY A 281 60.86 -31.11 39.33
N LEU A 282 61.89 -30.47 38.78
CA LEU A 282 61.88 -29.90 37.43
C LEU A 282 62.12 -30.95 36.32
N ASP A 283 62.59 -32.14 36.71
CA ASP A 283 62.86 -33.31 35.87
C ASP A 283 61.60 -33.99 35.28
N GLY A 284 60.42 -33.76 35.89
CA GLY A 284 59.14 -34.37 35.47
C GLY A 284 58.39 -33.67 34.32
N ILE A 285 59.01 -32.71 33.62
CA ILE A 285 58.38 -31.96 32.51
C ILE A 285 58.59 -32.75 31.19
N ASP A 286 57.87 -33.86 31.03
CA ASP A 286 58.19 -34.88 30.02
C ASP A 286 57.92 -34.52 28.54
N SER A 287 57.21 -33.44 28.17
CA SER A 287 57.31 -32.86 26.81
C SER A 287 56.47 -31.59 26.60
N PHE A 288 57.05 -30.61 25.92
CA PHE A 288 56.34 -29.48 25.34
C PHE A 288 55.70 -29.81 23.98
N ASP A 289 55.92 -31.01 23.43
CA ASP A 289 55.39 -31.47 22.14
C ASP A 289 53.86 -31.35 22.05
N GLY A 290 53.13 -31.77 23.09
CA GLY A 290 51.66 -31.68 23.09
C GLY A 290 51.14 -30.23 23.14
N LEU A 291 51.96 -29.28 23.57
CA LEU A 291 51.64 -27.85 23.49
C LEU A 291 51.84 -27.34 22.07
N SER A 292 52.88 -27.79 21.36
CA SER A 292 53.11 -27.46 19.94
C SER A 292 51.95 -27.94 19.06
N ASP A 293 51.53 -29.20 19.21
CA ASP A 293 50.38 -29.73 18.45
C ASP A 293 49.11 -28.90 18.68
N SER A 294 48.88 -28.46 19.92
CA SER A 294 47.73 -27.63 20.28
C SER A 294 47.79 -26.23 19.67
N VAL A 295 49.00 -25.67 19.48
CA VAL A 295 49.22 -24.37 18.84
C VAL A 295 49.00 -24.47 17.34
N ASP A 296 49.47 -25.54 16.69
CA ASP A 296 49.23 -25.81 15.26
C ASP A 296 47.73 -26.03 14.98
N GLU A 297 47.02 -26.76 15.83
CA GLU A 297 45.56 -26.91 15.71
C GLU A 297 44.84 -25.57 15.85
N LEU A 298 45.28 -24.72 16.79
CA LEU A 298 44.72 -23.39 17.00
C LEU A 298 45.00 -22.46 15.81
N GLU A 299 46.19 -22.53 15.22
CA GLU A 299 46.57 -21.79 14.01
C GLU A 299 45.65 -22.15 12.84
N ASN A 300 45.47 -23.45 12.59
CA ASN A 300 44.59 -23.95 11.53
C ASN A 300 43.13 -23.54 11.75
N ALA A 301 42.65 -23.60 13.00
CA ALA A 301 41.29 -23.16 13.34
C ALA A 301 41.10 -21.66 13.14
N ALA A 302 42.09 -20.84 13.54
CA ALA A 302 42.08 -19.39 13.32
C ALA A 302 42.06 -19.05 11.83
N GLN A 303 42.90 -19.71 11.02
CA GLN A 303 42.89 -19.51 9.57
C GLN A 303 41.54 -19.87 8.95
N GLN A 304 40.97 -21.03 9.30
CA GLN A 304 39.66 -21.45 8.79
C GLN A 304 38.56 -20.45 9.19
N LEU A 305 38.60 -19.92 10.41
CA LEU A 305 37.64 -18.92 10.86
C LEU A 305 37.81 -17.59 10.12
N THR A 306 39.04 -17.15 9.86
CA THR A 306 39.33 -15.96 9.04
C THR A 306 38.77 -16.12 7.63
N GLU A 307 39.09 -17.22 6.95
CA GLU A 307 38.61 -17.49 5.58
C GLU A 307 37.09 -17.65 5.52
N GLY A 308 36.50 -18.33 6.51
CA GLY A 308 35.05 -18.50 6.62
C GLY A 308 34.34 -17.17 6.83
N SER A 309 34.89 -16.30 7.69
CA SER A 309 34.36 -14.96 7.95
C SER A 309 34.47 -14.07 6.72
N ALA A 310 35.59 -14.11 5.99
CA ALA A 310 35.74 -13.38 4.72
C ALA A 310 34.69 -13.83 3.67
N LYS A 311 34.48 -15.14 3.50
CA LYS A 311 33.44 -15.66 2.59
C LYS A 311 32.03 -15.24 3.02
N ALA A 312 31.77 -15.22 4.32
CA ALA A 312 30.49 -14.74 4.85
C ALA A 312 30.29 -13.23 4.62
N ALA A 313 31.36 -12.43 4.70
CA ALA A 313 31.34 -11.02 4.37
C ALA A 313 31.04 -10.77 2.89
N ASP A 314 31.68 -11.52 1.98
CA ASP A 314 31.43 -11.44 0.54
C ASP A 314 29.99 -11.83 0.20
N GLY A 315 29.48 -12.94 0.76
CA GLY A 315 28.11 -13.38 0.56
C GLY A 315 27.07 -12.37 1.08
N SER A 316 27.35 -11.74 2.22
CA SER A 316 26.50 -10.70 2.79
C SER A 316 26.52 -9.42 1.94
N SER A 317 27.68 -9.06 1.38
CA SER A 317 27.82 -7.94 0.44
C SER A 317 27.02 -8.19 -0.85
N ALA A 318 27.11 -9.39 -1.43
CA ALA A 318 26.33 -9.77 -2.59
C ALA A 318 24.81 -9.74 -2.31
N LEU A 319 24.38 -10.18 -1.12
CA LEU A 319 22.98 -10.05 -0.69
C LEU A 319 22.55 -8.58 -0.56
N ALA A 320 23.42 -7.72 -0.03
CA ALA A 320 23.15 -6.29 0.08
C ALA A 320 22.95 -5.66 -1.30
N ASP A 321 23.81 -5.97 -2.27
CA ASP A 321 23.71 -5.46 -3.64
C ASP A 321 22.49 -5.99 -4.39
N GLY A 322 22.17 -7.28 -4.23
CA GLY A 322 20.93 -7.85 -4.76
C GLY A 322 19.68 -7.19 -4.18
N SER A 323 19.72 -6.87 -2.88
CA SER A 323 18.62 -6.18 -2.19
C SER A 323 18.47 -4.73 -2.66
N ARG A 324 19.57 -4.01 -2.92
CA ARG A 324 19.53 -2.68 -3.55
C ARG A 324 18.91 -2.73 -4.95
N THR A 325 19.29 -3.73 -5.74
CA THR A 325 18.72 -3.93 -7.08
C THR A 325 17.20 -4.18 -7.01
N LEU A 326 16.75 -4.97 -6.03
CA LEU A 326 15.32 -5.19 -5.78
C LEU A 326 14.61 -3.91 -5.32
N ALA A 327 15.24 -3.10 -4.49
CA ALA A 327 14.71 -1.80 -4.07
C ALA A 327 14.50 -0.89 -5.29
N ASP A 328 15.53 -0.69 -6.12
CA ASP A 328 15.45 0.13 -7.33
C ASP A 328 14.35 -0.34 -8.31
N GLY A 329 14.22 -1.65 -8.50
CA GLY A 329 13.14 -2.23 -9.31
C GLY A 329 11.76 -1.99 -8.70
N SER A 330 11.63 -2.11 -7.38
CA SER A 330 10.39 -1.86 -6.64
C SER A 330 9.99 -0.38 -6.67
N LYS A 331 10.97 0.53 -6.58
CA LYS A 331 10.78 1.97 -6.78
C LYS A 331 10.24 2.27 -8.17
N THR A 332 10.86 1.70 -9.20
CA THR A 332 10.40 1.86 -10.60
C THR A 332 8.96 1.38 -10.79
N LEU A 333 8.60 0.24 -10.19
CA LEU A 333 7.23 -0.28 -10.20
C LEU A 333 6.25 0.64 -9.46
N ALA A 334 6.65 1.20 -8.31
CA ALA A 334 5.83 2.13 -7.54
C ALA A 334 5.56 3.42 -8.32
N ASP A 335 6.59 3.98 -8.97
CA ASP A 335 6.49 5.19 -9.79
C ASP A 335 5.60 4.94 -11.02
N GLY A 336 5.80 3.82 -11.73
CA GLY A 336 4.97 3.43 -12.86
C GLY A 336 3.50 3.19 -12.48
N SER A 337 3.25 2.58 -11.32
CA SER A 337 1.90 2.35 -10.81
C SER A 337 1.22 3.67 -10.39
N SER A 338 1.98 4.61 -9.85
CA SER A 338 1.50 5.96 -9.52
C SER A 338 1.16 6.77 -10.78
N ALA A 339 1.97 6.64 -11.84
CA ALA A 339 1.68 7.22 -13.14
C ALA A 339 0.41 6.61 -13.75
N LEU A 340 0.26 5.27 -13.68
CA LEU A 340 -0.96 4.58 -14.13
C LEU A 340 -2.19 5.06 -13.35
N LYS A 341 -2.11 5.16 -12.02
CA LYS A 341 -3.20 5.70 -11.18
C LYS A 341 -3.61 7.10 -11.64
N THR A 342 -2.63 7.96 -11.93
CA THR A 342 -2.88 9.33 -12.42
C THR A 342 -3.57 9.31 -13.79
N GLY A 343 -3.07 8.51 -14.73
CA GLY A 343 -3.68 8.38 -16.06
C GLY A 343 -5.10 7.81 -16.02
N VAL A 344 -5.35 6.80 -15.19
CA VAL A 344 -6.70 6.25 -14.98
C VAL A 344 -7.60 7.24 -14.24
N GLY A 345 -7.05 8.07 -13.34
CA GLY A 345 -7.76 9.18 -12.71
C GLY A 345 -8.28 10.18 -13.75
N ALA A 346 -7.43 10.61 -14.68
CA ALA A 346 -7.84 11.48 -15.79
C ALA A 346 -8.89 10.82 -16.69
N LEU A 347 -8.76 9.52 -16.96
CA LEU A 347 -9.80 8.75 -17.67
C LEU A 347 -11.13 8.77 -16.89
N ALA A 348 -11.10 8.56 -15.57
CA ALA A 348 -12.31 8.57 -14.73
C ALA A 348 -12.99 9.94 -14.75
N GLU A 349 -12.24 11.05 -14.73
CA GLU A 349 -12.78 12.40 -14.90
C GLU A 349 -13.43 12.60 -16.28
N GLY A 350 -12.78 12.13 -17.35
CA GLY A 350 -13.35 12.14 -18.70
C GLY A 350 -14.64 11.32 -18.80
N VAL A 351 -14.67 10.15 -18.17
CA VAL A 351 -15.85 9.28 -18.12
C VAL A 351 -16.97 9.89 -17.28
N ASN A 352 -16.66 10.57 -16.18
CA ASN A 352 -17.65 11.31 -15.39
C ASN A 352 -18.25 12.47 -16.20
N THR A 353 -17.44 13.16 -16.98
CA THR A 353 -17.90 14.18 -17.93
C THR A 353 -18.83 13.57 -18.97
N LEU A 354 -18.44 12.44 -19.57
CA LEU A 354 -19.27 11.70 -20.51
C LEU A 354 -20.57 11.21 -19.86
N ASN A 355 -20.55 10.79 -18.59
CA ASN A 355 -21.73 10.37 -17.84
C ASN A 355 -22.72 11.52 -17.68
N SER A 356 -22.23 12.72 -17.32
CA SER A 356 -23.05 13.93 -17.26
C SER A 356 -23.66 14.25 -18.62
N LYS A 357 -22.85 14.24 -19.69
CA LYS A 357 -23.32 14.52 -21.06
C LYS A 357 -24.27 13.45 -21.60
N SER A 358 -24.09 12.19 -21.22
CA SER A 358 -25.04 11.14 -21.53
C SER A 358 -26.38 11.36 -20.82
N GLY A 359 -26.38 11.89 -19.59
CA GLY A 359 -27.59 12.29 -18.89
C GLY A 359 -28.32 13.44 -19.59
N GLU A 360 -27.58 14.48 -20.02
CA GLU A 360 -28.12 15.57 -20.84
C GLU A 360 -28.71 15.06 -22.17
N LEU A 361 -28.04 14.11 -22.83
CA LEU A 361 -28.53 13.47 -24.05
C LEU A 361 -29.83 12.69 -23.78
N THR A 362 -29.89 11.88 -22.72
CA THR A 362 -31.12 11.15 -22.35
C THR A 362 -32.27 12.12 -22.11
N GLN A 363 -32.03 13.24 -21.43
CA GLN A 363 -33.06 14.25 -21.23
C GLN A 363 -33.53 14.86 -22.56
N GLY A 364 -32.60 15.29 -23.42
CA GLY A 364 -32.97 15.86 -24.72
C GLY A 364 -33.71 14.87 -25.63
N VAL A 365 -33.43 13.57 -25.51
CA VAL A 365 -34.17 12.53 -26.22
C VAL A 365 -35.57 12.33 -25.64
N ASN A 366 -35.74 12.42 -24.32
CA ASN A 366 -37.07 12.42 -23.69
C ASN A 366 -37.90 13.63 -24.16
N ASP A 367 -37.30 14.83 -24.17
CA ASP A 367 -37.95 16.05 -24.64
C ASP A 367 -38.37 15.92 -26.11
N LEU A 368 -37.52 15.31 -26.95
CA LEU A 368 -37.85 15.00 -28.34
C LEU A 368 -39.02 14.02 -28.43
N ALA A 369 -39.03 12.94 -27.64
CA ALA A 369 -40.13 11.97 -27.64
C ALA A 369 -41.47 12.61 -27.21
N GLU A 370 -41.46 13.48 -26.21
CA GLU A 370 -42.63 14.27 -25.80
C GLU A 370 -43.10 15.20 -26.93
N GLY A 371 -42.18 15.92 -27.57
CA GLY A 371 -42.48 16.79 -28.71
C GLY A 371 -43.06 16.02 -29.91
N VAL A 372 -42.51 14.84 -30.21
CA VAL A 372 -43.03 13.94 -31.25
C VAL A 372 -44.44 13.48 -30.89
N ASN A 373 -44.70 13.04 -29.66
CA ASN A 373 -46.03 12.65 -29.23
C ASN A 373 -47.04 13.81 -29.37
N ALA A 374 -46.68 15.01 -28.94
CA ALA A 374 -47.53 16.20 -29.10
C ALA A 374 -47.82 16.51 -30.58
N TYR A 375 -46.79 16.47 -31.43
CA TYR A 375 -46.93 16.63 -32.89
C TYR A 375 -47.89 15.58 -33.48
N THR A 376 -47.71 14.30 -33.15
CA THR A 376 -48.55 13.21 -33.66
C THR A 376 -50.02 13.36 -33.21
N GLY A 377 -50.25 13.82 -31.98
CA GLY A 377 -51.60 14.13 -31.49
C GLY A 377 -52.25 15.29 -32.25
N GLY A 378 -51.47 16.31 -32.62
CA GLY A 378 -51.92 17.39 -33.51
C GLY A 378 -52.29 16.88 -34.91
N VAL A 379 -51.47 16.01 -35.49
CA VAL A 379 -51.74 15.40 -36.81
C VAL A 379 -53.00 14.53 -36.79
N SER A 380 -53.19 13.72 -35.74
CA SER A 380 -54.43 12.93 -35.55
C SER A 380 -55.67 13.82 -35.43
N SER A 381 -55.54 14.97 -34.74
CA SER A 381 -56.61 15.96 -34.62
C SER A 381 -56.94 16.62 -35.96
N LEU A 382 -55.91 16.95 -36.76
CA LEU A 382 -56.08 17.46 -38.12
C LEU A 382 -56.80 16.45 -39.00
N ALA A 383 -56.36 15.18 -39.01
CA ALA A 383 -57.01 14.12 -39.79
C ALA A 383 -58.49 13.97 -39.43
N SER A 384 -58.81 13.93 -38.13
CA SER A 384 -60.19 13.86 -37.65
C SER A 384 -61.01 15.09 -38.06
N GLY A 385 -60.45 16.29 -37.96
CA GLY A 385 -61.09 17.53 -38.38
C GLY A 385 -61.36 17.58 -39.88
N SER A 386 -60.38 17.18 -40.69
CA SER A 386 -60.48 17.15 -42.16
C SER A 386 -61.54 16.14 -42.63
N SER A 387 -61.64 14.97 -42.00
CA SER A 387 -62.70 14.00 -42.28
C SER A 387 -64.09 14.57 -41.96
N ARG A 388 -64.25 15.28 -40.83
CA ARG A 388 -65.52 15.95 -40.50
C ARG A 388 -65.90 17.03 -41.51
N VAL A 389 -64.93 17.80 -42.01
CA VAL A 389 -65.18 18.79 -43.07
C VAL A 389 -65.59 18.09 -44.36
N LYS A 390 -64.88 17.02 -44.76
CA LYS A 390 -65.24 16.20 -45.93
C LYS A 390 -66.67 15.67 -45.84
N ASP A 391 -67.05 15.11 -44.69
CA ASP A 391 -68.40 14.60 -44.46
C ASP A 391 -69.46 15.72 -44.52
N GLY A 392 -69.18 16.87 -43.90
CA GLY A 392 -70.07 18.03 -43.96
C GLY A 392 -70.25 18.57 -45.38
N VAL A 393 -69.19 18.58 -46.19
CA VAL A 393 -69.28 19.00 -47.60
C VAL A 393 -70.02 17.97 -48.45
N ASN A 394 -69.82 16.67 -48.21
CA ASN A 394 -70.62 15.62 -48.86
C ASN A 394 -72.12 15.81 -48.58
N ALA A 395 -72.47 16.14 -47.33
CA ALA A 395 -73.85 16.42 -46.94
C ALA A 395 -74.40 17.69 -47.62
N LEU A 396 -73.59 18.75 -47.75
CA LEU A 396 -73.97 19.97 -48.48
C LEU A 396 -74.23 19.68 -49.96
N THR A 397 -73.32 18.95 -50.63
CA THR A 397 -73.48 18.55 -52.04
C THR A 397 -74.79 17.79 -52.24
N ALA A 398 -75.06 16.78 -51.41
CA ALA A 398 -76.29 16.00 -51.47
C ALA A 398 -77.55 16.86 -51.22
N GLY A 399 -77.48 17.84 -50.30
CA GLY A 399 -78.55 18.79 -50.03
C GLY A 399 -78.87 19.68 -51.23
N ILE A 400 -77.84 20.20 -51.91
CA ILE A 400 -78.01 21.02 -53.12
C ILE A 400 -78.60 20.18 -54.26
N GLU A 401 -78.13 18.95 -54.45
CA GLU A 401 -78.69 18.03 -55.46
C GLU A 401 -80.19 17.74 -55.20
N GLN A 402 -80.56 17.53 -53.93
CA GLN A 402 -81.96 17.34 -53.54
C GLN A 402 -82.80 18.60 -53.80
N GLU A 403 -82.28 19.79 -53.50
CA GLU A 403 -82.94 21.06 -53.79
C GLU A 403 -83.11 21.28 -55.30
N GLN A 404 -82.08 20.98 -56.10
CA GLN A 404 -82.12 21.07 -57.56
C GLN A 404 -83.21 20.16 -58.15
N ALA A 405 -83.35 18.94 -57.63
CA ALA A 405 -84.41 18.02 -58.01
C ALA A 405 -85.81 18.56 -57.64
N GLY A 406 -85.95 19.18 -56.47
CA GLY A 406 -87.19 19.84 -56.05
C GLY A 406 -87.56 21.03 -56.94
N LEU A 407 -86.59 21.86 -57.30
CA LEU A 407 -86.78 22.98 -58.23
C LEU A 407 -87.15 22.50 -59.64
N ALA A 408 -86.55 21.41 -60.11
CA ALA A 408 -86.91 20.80 -61.40
C ALA A 408 -88.38 20.32 -61.42
N ALA A 409 -88.83 19.67 -60.34
CA ALA A 409 -90.23 19.26 -60.20
C ALA A 409 -91.19 20.47 -60.14
N LEU A 410 -90.80 21.54 -59.44
CA LEU A 410 -91.57 22.78 -59.39
C LEU A 410 -91.64 23.46 -60.76
N ALA A 411 -90.52 23.53 -61.49
CA ALA A 411 -90.45 24.05 -62.85
C ALA A 411 -91.40 23.29 -63.78
N GLU A 412 -91.40 21.95 -63.70
CA GLU A 412 -92.28 21.10 -64.50
C GLU A 412 -93.76 21.36 -64.17
N GLY A 413 -94.10 21.48 -62.88
CA GLY A 413 -95.46 21.79 -62.44
C GLY A 413 -95.94 23.17 -62.90
N ALA A 414 -95.10 24.20 -62.75
CA ALA A 414 -95.39 25.55 -63.24
C ALA A 414 -95.51 25.59 -64.77
N GLY A 415 -94.66 24.84 -65.49
CA GLY A 415 -94.73 24.69 -66.93
C GLY A 415 -96.04 24.06 -67.40
N LYS A 416 -96.50 23.00 -66.74
CA LYS A 416 -97.82 22.37 -67.01
C LYS A 416 -98.96 23.35 -66.75
N LEU A 417 -98.90 24.13 -65.67
CA LEU A 417 -99.91 25.14 -65.38
C LEU A 417 -99.93 26.25 -66.43
N ASN A 418 -98.77 26.75 -66.85
CA ASN A 418 -98.67 27.75 -67.91
C ASN A 418 -99.21 27.21 -69.25
N ALA A 419 -98.89 25.96 -69.58
CA ALA A 419 -99.45 25.29 -70.76
C ALA A 419 -100.97 25.16 -70.69
N GLY A 420 -101.57 24.97 -69.51
CA GLY A 420 -103.03 24.99 -69.35
C GLY A 420 -103.67 26.37 -69.61
N TYR A 421 -102.97 27.46 -69.27
CA TYR A 421 -103.44 28.81 -69.60
C TYR A 421 -103.34 29.11 -71.09
N GLN A 422 -102.24 28.71 -71.74
CA GLN A 422 -102.00 28.97 -73.17
C GLN A 422 -102.74 28.01 -74.10
N GLY A 423 -102.93 26.75 -73.70
CA GLY A 423 -103.39 25.68 -74.57
C GLY A 423 -102.31 25.24 -75.56
N ASP A 424 -102.69 24.39 -76.52
CA ASP A 424 -101.83 23.98 -77.64
C ASP A 424 -102.21 24.65 -78.96
N GLY A 425 -103.12 25.64 -78.91
CA GLY A 425 -103.63 26.35 -80.08
C GLY A 425 -104.62 25.53 -80.93
N THR A 426 -104.99 24.32 -80.51
CA THR A 426 -106.02 23.51 -81.18
C THR A 426 -107.42 23.84 -80.66
N ALA A 427 -108.43 23.48 -81.44
CA ALA A 427 -109.82 23.61 -81.00
C ALA A 427 -110.17 22.67 -79.83
N GLN A 428 -109.44 21.56 -79.68
CA GLN A 428 -109.64 20.57 -78.62
C GLN A 428 -109.00 20.99 -77.30
N ASN A 429 -107.96 21.82 -77.34
CA ASN A 429 -107.30 22.39 -76.17
C ASN A 429 -106.90 23.85 -76.41
N PRO A 430 -107.90 24.76 -76.47
CA PRO A 430 -107.66 26.15 -76.81
C PRO A 430 -106.93 26.91 -75.69
N GLY A 431 -106.86 26.37 -74.48
CA GLY A 431 -106.33 27.05 -73.30
C GLY A 431 -107.32 28.01 -72.65
N ALA A 432 -107.11 28.28 -71.37
CA ALA A 432 -108.02 29.14 -70.59
C ALA A 432 -108.07 30.59 -71.10
N ASN A 433 -106.94 31.15 -71.57
CA ASN A 433 -106.91 32.52 -72.12
C ASN A 433 -107.77 32.62 -73.39
N THR A 434 -107.64 31.67 -74.31
CA THR A 434 -108.43 31.64 -75.55
C THR A 434 -109.91 31.40 -75.25
N LEU A 435 -110.23 30.51 -74.31
CA LEU A 435 -111.63 30.26 -73.92
C LEU A 435 -112.28 31.49 -73.28
N ALA A 436 -111.56 32.19 -72.41
CA ALA A 436 -112.05 33.43 -71.80
C ALA A 436 -112.24 34.54 -72.84
N ALA A 437 -111.28 34.71 -73.76
CA ALA A 437 -111.39 35.65 -74.87
C ALA A 437 -112.57 35.32 -75.81
N GLY A 438 -112.75 34.03 -76.15
CA GLY A 438 -113.86 33.56 -76.96
C GLY A 438 -115.22 33.76 -76.29
N THR A 439 -115.28 33.61 -74.96
CA THR A 439 -116.51 33.88 -74.16
C THR A 439 -116.88 35.35 -74.22
N VAL A 440 -115.92 36.26 -74.03
CA VAL A 440 -116.13 37.71 -74.18
C VAL A 440 -116.64 38.05 -75.60
N GLN A 441 -116.04 37.46 -76.64
CA GLN A 441 -116.46 37.66 -78.03
C GLN A 441 -117.88 37.14 -78.32
N ALA A 442 -118.24 35.97 -77.80
CA ALA A 442 -119.57 35.38 -77.97
C ALA A 442 -120.66 36.20 -77.26
N ILE A 443 -120.40 36.64 -76.03
CA ILE A 443 -121.31 37.52 -75.27
C ILE A 443 -121.42 38.88 -75.97
N GLY A 444 -120.31 39.45 -76.45
CA GLY A 444 -120.33 40.68 -77.24
C GLY A 444 -121.15 40.55 -78.53
N SER A 445 -121.05 39.42 -79.22
CA SER A 445 -121.89 39.11 -80.39
C SER A 445 -123.37 38.98 -80.03
N THR A 446 -123.68 38.35 -78.89
CA THR A 446 -125.04 38.24 -78.35
C THR A 446 -125.61 39.61 -77.98
N SER A 447 -124.81 40.48 -77.36
CA SER A 447 -125.18 41.87 -77.06
C SER A 447 -125.55 42.63 -78.32
N LYS A 448 -124.73 42.53 -79.38
CA LYS A 448 -125.02 43.14 -80.68
C LYS A 448 -126.32 42.59 -81.30
N ALA A 449 -126.58 41.29 -81.17
CA ALA A 449 -127.82 40.69 -81.64
C ALA A 449 -129.04 41.21 -80.86
N ILE A 450 -128.93 41.36 -79.53
CA ILE A 450 -129.98 41.95 -78.69
C ILE A 450 -130.20 43.42 -79.05
N ASP A 451 -129.15 44.21 -79.24
CA ASP A 451 -129.26 45.60 -79.68
C ASP A 451 -129.93 45.70 -81.07
N THR A 452 -129.64 44.77 -81.97
CA THR A 452 -130.29 44.67 -83.29
C THR A 452 -131.78 44.35 -83.15
N LEU A 453 -132.14 43.37 -82.30
CA LEU A 453 -133.53 43.02 -82.00
C LEU A 453 -134.28 44.20 -81.36
N ALA A 454 -133.65 44.92 -80.44
CA ALA A 454 -134.20 46.12 -79.82
C ALA A 454 -134.52 47.19 -80.88
N SER A 455 -133.61 47.40 -81.83
CA SER A 455 -133.80 48.34 -82.94
C SER A 455 -134.95 47.93 -83.87
N LEU A 456 -135.04 46.64 -84.22
CA LEU A 456 -136.12 46.12 -85.04
C LEU A 456 -137.47 46.25 -84.34
N LEU A 457 -137.54 45.96 -83.04
CA LEU A 457 -138.76 46.10 -82.26
C LEU A 457 -139.23 47.56 -82.19
N ALA A 458 -138.31 48.50 -81.96
CA ALA A 458 -138.64 49.93 -81.98
C ALA A 458 -139.22 50.35 -83.34
N GLN A 459 -138.63 49.90 -84.44
CA GLN A 459 -139.10 50.17 -85.79
C GLN A 459 -140.47 49.53 -86.09
N MET A 460 -140.72 48.30 -85.61
CA MET A 460 -142.05 47.66 -85.72
C MET A 460 -143.12 48.43 -84.95
N THR A 461 -142.80 48.90 -83.74
CA THR A 461 -143.71 49.69 -82.90
C THR A 461 -144.05 51.02 -83.57
N GLU A 462 -143.05 51.70 -84.17
CA GLU A 462 -143.24 52.91 -84.96
C GLU A 462 -144.11 52.67 -86.20
N ASN A 463 -143.86 51.58 -86.94
CA ASN A 463 -144.67 51.17 -88.08
C ASN A 463 -146.13 50.85 -87.70
N GLN A 464 -146.35 50.17 -86.56
CA GLN A 464 -147.69 49.87 -86.05
C GLN A 464 -148.45 51.16 -85.68
N ALA A 465 -147.79 52.11 -85.02
CA ALA A 465 -148.37 53.42 -84.73
C ALA A 465 -148.76 54.17 -86.01
N SER A 466 -147.93 54.08 -87.06
CA SER A 466 -148.21 54.66 -88.38
C SER A 466 -149.44 54.03 -89.07
N ILE A 467 -149.60 52.70 -89.01
CA ILE A 467 -150.77 51.99 -89.56
C ILE A 467 -152.07 52.37 -88.83
N GLN A 468 -152.03 52.44 -87.49
CA GLN A 468 -153.20 52.84 -86.70
C GLN A 468 -153.60 54.30 -86.94
N ALA A 469 -152.63 55.21 -87.11
CA ALA A 469 -152.91 56.59 -87.48
C ALA A 469 -153.61 56.70 -88.85
N ASN A 470 -153.27 55.85 -89.81
CA ASN A 470 -153.95 55.79 -91.11
C ASN A 470 -155.38 55.21 -91.03
N ALA A 471 -155.61 54.22 -90.17
CA ALA A 471 -156.92 53.58 -90.01
C ALA A 471 -157.99 54.52 -89.40
N VAL A 472 -157.62 55.43 -88.50
CA VAL A 472 -158.55 56.37 -87.84
C VAL A 472 -159.05 57.47 -88.80
N VAL A 473 -158.38 57.71 -89.92
CA VAL A 473 -158.63 58.89 -90.77
C VAL A 473 -159.61 58.65 -91.94
N GLN A 474 -159.84 57.41 -92.44
CA GLN A 474 -160.49 57.25 -93.78
C GLN A 474 -161.69 56.28 -93.95
N GLY A 475 -162.00 55.36 -93.03
CA GLY A 475 -163.21 54.51 -93.11
C GLY A 475 -163.22 53.42 -94.21
N GLU A 476 -163.70 52.22 -93.86
CA GLU A 476 -163.46 50.94 -94.56
C GLU A 476 -164.14 50.80 -95.95
N ASP A 477 -165.34 51.34 -96.16
CA ASP A 477 -166.08 51.18 -97.43
C ASP A 477 -165.55 52.06 -98.56
N THR A 478 -164.91 53.18 -98.24
CA THR A 478 -164.37 54.13 -99.22
C THR A 478 -163.04 53.67 -99.81
N ALA A 479 -162.22 52.98 -99.01
CA ALA A 479 -160.91 52.48 -99.41
C ALA A 479 -161.00 51.37 -100.48
N ALA A 480 -161.99 50.49 -100.37
CA ALA A 480 -162.28 49.49 -101.39
C ALA A 480 -162.73 50.15 -102.72
N GLN A 481 -163.53 51.22 -102.66
CA GLN A 481 -163.95 51.95 -103.86
C GLN A 481 -162.81 52.71 -104.52
N VAL A 482 -161.93 53.35 -103.75
CA VAL A 482 -160.76 54.07 -104.30
C VAL A 482 -159.76 53.11 -104.96
N ALA A 483 -159.52 51.95 -104.36
CA ALA A 483 -158.66 50.93 -104.96
C ALA A 483 -159.22 50.42 -106.31
N VAL A 484 -160.53 50.19 -106.39
CA VAL A 484 -161.18 49.77 -107.64
C VAL A 484 -161.20 50.88 -108.69
N ASP A 485 -161.46 52.13 -108.29
CA ASP A 485 -161.46 53.26 -109.22
C ASP A 485 -160.05 53.49 -109.81
N GLN A 486 -158.99 53.26 -109.05
CA GLN A 486 -157.62 53.25 -109.57
C GLN A 486 -157.37 52.10 -110.54
N LEU A 487 -157.87 50.89 -110.28
CA LEU A 487 -157.72 49.74 -111.18
C LEU A 487 -158.47 49.95 -112.51
N ILE A 488 -159.62 50.61 -112.48
CA ILE A 488 -160.39 51.01 -113.68
C ILE A 488 -159.66 52.10 -114.46
N ALA A 489 -159.19 53.16 -113.77
CA ALA A 489 -158.43 54.24 -114.41
C ALA A 489 -157.11 53.74 -115.03
N SER A 490 -156.56 52.65 -114.50
CA SER A 490 -155.36 51.98 -115.01
C SER A 490 -155.63 51.02 -116.19
N GLY A 491 -156.90 50.83 -116.58
CA GLY A 491 -157.30 49.90 -117.63
C GLY A 491 -157.13 48.42 -117.29
N ILE A 492 -156.83 48.09 -116.03
CA ILE A 492 -156.59 46.71 -115.56
C ILE A 492 -157.90 45.93 -115.51
N ILE A 493 -159.00 46.61 -115.15
CA ILE A 493 -160.35 46.06 -115.16
C ILE A 493 -161.29 47.04 -115.86
N SER A 494 -162.31 46.55 -116.55
CA SER A 494 -163.28 47.40 -117.25
C SER A 494 -164.37 47.91 -116.29
N GLN A 495 -165.06 48.99 -116.66
CA GLN A 495 -166.16 49.54 -115.85
C GLN A 495 -167.27 48.51 -115.56
N GLU A 496 -167.53 47.61 -116.49
CA GLU A 496 -168.50 46.51 -116.31
C GLU A 496 -168.09 45.52 -115.20
N GLN A 497 -166.81 45.53 -114.78
CA GLN A 497 -166.27 44.67 -113.72
C GLN A 497 -166.21 45.36 -112.34
N ARG A 498 -166.60 46.64 -112.23
CA ARG A 498 -166.48 47.46 -111.01
C ARG A 498 -167.17 46.85 -109.80
N GLU A 499 -168.44 46.48 -109.92
CA GLU A 499 -169.23 45.99 -108.78
C GLU A 499 -168.66 44.69 -108.19
N ALA A 500 -168.21 43.76 -109.07
CA ALA A 500 -167.56 42.52 -108.63
C ALA A 500 -166.20 42.80 -107.94
N ALA A 501 -165.42 43.75 -108.46
CA ALA A 501 -164.13 44.12 -107.87
C ALA A 501 -164.28 44.85 -106.54
N VAL A 502 -165.26 45.76 -106.39
CA VAL A 502 -165.54 46.46 -105.11
C VAL A 502 -165.99 45.44 -104.07
N SER A 503 -166.84 44.50 -104.45
CA SER A 503 -167.29 43.43 -103.54
C SER A 503 -166.15 42.49 -103.15
N ALA A 504 -165.25 42.14 -104.06
CA ALA A 504 -164.12 41.26 -103.78
C ALA A 504 -163.06 41.92 -102.89
N ILE A 505 -162.72 43.19 -103.16
CA ILE A 505 -161.77 43.96 -102.34
C ILE A 505 -162.39 44.29 -100.98
N GLY A 506 -163.67 44.66 -100.93
CA GLY A 506 -164.39 44.86 -99.68
C GLY A 506 -164.47 43.58 -98.83
N SER A 507 -164.72 42.42 -99.45
CA SER A 507 -164.72 41.13 -98.75
C SER A 507 -163.32 40.73 -98.26
N ALA A 508 -162.27 40.98 -99.07
CA ALA A 508 -160.89 40.76 -98.68
C ALA A 508 -160.45 41.69 -97.53
N MET A 509 -160.91 42.94 -97.52
CA MET A 509 -160.67 43.87 -96.41
C MET A 509 -161.42 43.44 -95.14
N ALA A 510 -162.68 43.01 -95.25
CA ALA A 510 -163.47 42.49 -94.13
C ALA A 510 -162.92 41.16 -93.54
N GLU A 511 -162.43 40.26 -94.38
CA GLU A 511 -161.73 39.03 -93.94
C GLU A 511 -160.41 39.38 -93.24
N ASN A 512 -159.67 40.38 -93.73
CA ASN A 512 -158.40 40.82 -93.14
C ASN A 512 -158.60 41.52 -91.77
N ILE A 513 -159.67 42.32 -91.62
CA ILE A 513 -160.07 42.93 -90.34
C ILE A 513 -160.47 41.86 -89.32
N SER A 514 -161.19 40.82 -89.76
CA SER A 514 -161.59 39.68 -88.91
C SER A 514 -160.39 38.81 -88.49
N ALA A 515 -159.41 38.63 -89.38
CA ALA A 515 -158.15 37.96 -89.07
C ALA A 515 -157.29 38.75 -88.06
N MET A 516 -157.30 40.08 -88.12
CA MET A 516 -156.59 40.94 -87.16
C MET A 516 -157.19 40.91 -85.75
N ALA A 517 -158.52 40.77 -85.65
CA ALA A 517 -159.22 40.68 -84.37
C ALA A 517 -158.95 39.35 -83.61
N GLU A 518 -158.73 38.24 -84.33
CA GLU A 518 -158.40 36.94 -83.72
C GLU A 518 -156.92 36.82 -83.30
N VAL A 519 -155.98 37.44 -84.02
CA VAL A 519 -154.56 37.51 -83.61
C VAL A 519 -154.40 38.25 -82.27
N THR A 520 -155.30 39.18 -81.94
CA THR A 520 -155.23 39.98 -80.71
C THR A 520 -155.89 39.32 -79.49
N LYS A 521 -156.70 38.26 -79.67
CA LYS A 521 -157.35 37.54 -78.56
C LYS A 521 -156.50 36.38 -77.99
N GLY A 522 -155.48 35.93 -78.71
CA GLY A 522 -154.63 34.80 -78.31
C GLY A 522 -153.30 35.16 -77.63
N ALA A 523 -152.93 36.44 -77.54
CA ALA A 523 -151.66 36.87 -76.96
C ALA A 523 -151.89 37.61 -75.63
N GLY A 524 -151.64 36.93 -74.51
CA GLY A 524 -151.42 37.62 -73.24
C GLY A 524 -150.25 38.60 -73.40
N SER A 525 -150.49 39.87 -73.09
CA SER A 525 -149.50 40.95 -73.21
C SER A 525 -148.23 40.60 -72.45
N VAL A 526 -147.16 40.26 -73.16
CA VAL A 526 -145.82 40.54 -72.69
C VAL A 526 -145.30 41.61 -73.64
N ASP A 527 -145.09 42.82 -73.13
CA ASP A 527 -144.36 43.84 -73.87
C ASP A 527 -142.95 43.28 -74.14
N PRO A 528 -142.57 43.01 -75.40
CA PRO A 528 -141.24 42.48 -75.71
C PRO A 528 -140.12 43.46 -75.31
N THR A 529 -140.43 44.74 -75.05
CA THR A 529 -139.49 45.77 -74.57
C THR A 529 -138.92 45.42 -73.19
N ASP A 530 -139.74 44.93 -72.26
CA ASP A 530 -139.29 44.53 -70.92
C ASP A 530 -138.36 43.31 -71.00
N ALA A 531 -138.69 42.34 -71.87
CA ALA A 531 -137.88 41.16 -72.11
C ALA A 531 -136.52 41.50 -72.74
N ILE A 532 -136.48 42.43 -73.70
CA ILE A 532 -135.23 42.93 -74.30
C ILE A 532 -134.40 43.71 -73.29
N THR A 533 -135.02 44.53 -72.44
CA THR A 533 -134.33 45.29 -71.38
C THR A 533 -133.71 44.36 -70.34
N ALA A 534 -134.45 43.32 -69.92
CA ALA A 534 -133.94 42.27 -69.05
C ALA A 534 -132.79 41.49 -69.70
N ALA A 535 -132.91 41.13 -70.98
CA ALA A 535 -131.86 40.43 -71.74
C ALA A 535 -130.59 41.29 -71.88
N LYS A 536 -130.73 42.59 -72.14
CA LYS A 536 -129.62 43.55 -72.21
C LYS A 536 -128.91 43.71 -70.87
N THR A 537 -129.67 43.77 -69.78
CA THR A 537 -129.11 43.82 -68.41
C THR A 537 -128.35 42.54 -68.07
N ALA A 538 -128.93 41.38 -68.41
CA ALA A 538 -128.32 40.07 -68.17
C ALA A 538 -127.02 39.90 -69.01
N VAL A 539 -127.04 40.27 -70.29
CA VAL A 539 -125.84 40.21 -71.16
C VAL A 539 -124.79 41.24 -70.75
N GLY A 540 -125.18 42.44 -70.32
CA GLY A 540 -124.25 43.42 -69.74
C GLY A 540 -123.54 42.88 -68.51
N THR A 541 -124.28 42.24 -67.60
CA THR A 541 -123.72 41.57 -66.41
C THR A 541 -122.81 40.41 -66.80
N ALA A 542 -123.23 39.56 -67.74
CA ALA A 542 -122.42 38.46 -68.26
C ALA A 542 -121.14 38.95 -68.93
N ASN A 543 -121.18 40.10 -69.63
CA ASN A 543 -120.01 40.72 -70.25
C ASN A 543 -119.02 41.20 -69.19
N THR A 544 -119.49 41.86 -68.11
CA THR A 544 -118.63 42.24 -66.98
C THR A 544 -117.95 41.03 -66.35
N TYR A 545 -118.69 39.94 -66.10
CA TYR A 545 -118.09 38.71 -65.56
C TYR A 545 -117.10 38.06 -66.51
N ALA A 546 -117.39 38.02 -67.81
CA ALA A 546 -116.49 37.45 -68.81
C ALA A 546 -115.19 38.27 -68.97
N SER A 547 -115.28 39.61 -68.96
CA SER A 547 -114.09 40.47 -68.97
C SER A 547 -113.27 40.34 -67.70
N GLY A 548 -113.92 40.25 -66.53
CA GLY A 548 -113.24 39.99 -65.25
C GLY A 548 -112.55 38.63 -65.22
N LEU A 549 -113.19 37.58 -65.74
CA LEU A 549 -112.59 36.26 -65.90
C LEU A 549 -111.38 36.31 -66.84
N GLN A 550 -111.49 36.95 -68.00
CA GLN A 550 -110.38 37.10 -68.95
C GLN A 550 -109.19 37.80 -68.29
N GLN A 551 -109.42 38.92 -67.62
CA GLN A 551 -108.37 39.65 -66.91
C GLN A 551 -107.69 38.78 -65.83
N THR A 552 -108.48 38.02 -65.08
CA THR A 552 -107.98 37.12 -64.03
C THR A 552 -107.13 36.00 -64.60
N VAL A 553 -107.60 35.33 -65.67
CA VAL A 553 -106.86 34.25 -66.34
C VAL A 553 -105.57 34.78 -66.96
N THR A 554 -105.59 35.95 -67.59
CA THR A 554 -104.39 36.59 -68.14
C THR A 554 -103.39 36.96 -67.03
N ALA A 555 -103.85 37.51 -65.91
CA ALA A 555 -103.00 37.83 -64.77
C ALA A 555 -102.37 36.57 -64.14
N LEU A 556 -103.14 35.49 -64.00
CA LEU A 556 -102.62 34.21 -63.50
C LEU A 556 -101.61 33.56 -64.44
N SER A 557 -101.84 33.64 -65.75
CA SER A 557 -100.90 33.18 -66.78
C SER A 557 -99.58 33.96 -66.69
N ALA A 558 -99.65 35.29 -66.68
CA ALA A 558 -98.47 36.16 -66.55
C ALA A 558 -97.75 35.94 -65.21
N GLY A 559 -98.48 35.72 -64.12
CA GLY A 559 -97.91 35.40 -62.81
C GLY A 559 -97.18 34.06 -62.80
N THR A 560 -97.72 33.04 -63.49
CA THR A 560 -97.08 31.72 -63.63
C THR A 560 -95.81 31.81 -64.46
N GLU A 561 -95.85 32.55 -65.56
CA GLU A 561 -94.68 32.79 -66.40
C GLU A 561 -93.60 33.59 -65.67
N ASN A 562 -94.00 34.58 -64.88
CA ASN A 562 -93.08 35.35 -64.03
C ASN A 562 -92.46 34.45 -62.94
N LEU A 563 -93.24 33.59 -62.28
CA LEU A 563 -92.73 32.60 -61.32
C LEU A 563 -91.65 31.70 -61.94
N ILE A 564 -91.87 31.23 -63.18
CA ILE A 564 -90.87 30.43 -63.90
C ILE A 564 -89.62 31.28 -64.16
N GLN A 565 -89.76 32.43 -64.82
CA GLN A 565 -88.63 33.20 -65.35
C GLN A 565 -87.81 33.91 -64.27
N THR A 566 -88.45 34.45 -63.23
CA THR A 566 -87.79 35.27 -62.22
C THR A 566 -87.61 34.56 -60.89
N GLY A 567 -88.41 33.52 -60.63
CA GLY A 567 -88.31 32.70 -59.42
C GLY A 567 -87.51 31.42 -59.65
N ILE A 568 -88.07 30.50 -60.44
CA ILE A 568 -87.56 29.12 -60.55
C ILE A 568 -86.24 29.06 -61.34
N THR A 569 -86.17 29.67 -62.53
CA THR A 569 -84.97 29.60 -63.38
C THR A 569 -83.72 30.17 -62.68
N PRO A 570 -83.74 31.37 -62.07
CA PRO A 570 -82.56 31.91 -61.41
C PRO A 570 -82.13 31.09 -60.19
N LEU A 571 -83.07 30.47 -59.47
CA LEU A 571 -82.76 29.55 -58.38
C LEU A 571 -82.06 28.27 -58.89
N GLN A 572 -82.53 27.69 -59.99
CA GLN A 572 -81.90 26.53 -60.61
C GLN A 572 -80.49 26.83 -61.12
N GLU A 573 -80.28 28.00 -61.73
CA GLU A 573 -78.96 28.47 -62.17
C GLU A 573 -78.04 28.72 -60.96
N GLY A 574 -78.56 29.37 -59.92
CA GLY A 574 -77.85 29.64 -58.67
C GLY A 574 -77.38 28.35 -57.99
N ASN A 575 -78.25 27.35 -57.86
CA ASN A 575 -77.90 26.06 -57.27
C ASN A 575 -76.94 25.25 -58.13
N THR A 576 -77.09 25.29 -59.47
CA THR A 576 -76.11 24.68 -60.38
C THR A 576 -74.73 25.31 -60.21
N LYS A 577 -74.67 26.64 -60.05
CA LYS A 577 -73.43 27.36 -59.81
C LYS A 577 -72.84 27.02 -58.44
N LEU A 578 -73.65 27.03 -57.38
CA LEU A 578 -73.23 26.68 -56.02
C LEU A 578 -72.68 25.24 -55.97
N LEU A 579 -73.31 24.31 -56.68
CA LEU A 579 -72.86 22.92 -56.79
C LEU A 579 -71.51 22.82 -57.50
N ASN A 580 -71.41 23.36 -58.72
CA ASN A 580 -70.26 23.16 -59.60
C ASN A 580 -69.04 24.02 -59.24
N GLU A 581 -69.26 25.26 -58.80
CA GLU A 581 -68.17 26.20 -58.50
C GLU A 581 -67.86 26.27 -57.00
N GLY A 582 -68.78 25.82 -56.14
CA GLY A 582 -68.63 25.85 -54.68
C GLY A 582 -68.43 24.47 -54.08
N ALA A 583 -69.49 23.66 -54.03
CA ALA A 583 -69.54 22.42 -53.27
C ALA A 583 -68.59 21.35 -53.82
N ILE A 584 -68.55 21.11 -55.13
CA ILE A 584 -67.67 20.10 -55.75
C ILE A 584 -66.18 20.45 -55.56
N PRO A 585 -65.69 21.67 -55.86
CA PRO A 585 -64.30 22.04 -55.58
C PRO A 585 -63.94 21.94 -54.10
N LEU A 586 -64.85 22.37 -53.21
CA LEU A 586 -64.65 22.26 -51.76
C LEU A 586 -64.59 20.79 -51.31
N GLN A 587 -65.41 19.91 -51.89
CA GLN A 587 -65.43 18.47 -51.60
C GLN A 587 -64.09 17.82 -51.97
N LYS A 588 -63.56 18.20 -53.13
CA LYS A 588 -62.23 17.76 -53.58
C LYS A 588 -61.16 18.26 -52.61
N GLY A 589 -61.15 19.55 -52.28
CA GLY A 589 -60.17 20.12 -51.35
C GLY A 589 -60.23 19.49 -49.95
N ALA A 590 -61.43 19.22 -49.44
CA ALA A 590 -61.62 18.53 -48.17
C ALA A 590 -61.13 17.08 -48.21
N SER A 591 -61.34 16.38 -49.33
CA SER A 591 -60.84 15.02 -49.54
C SER A 591 -59.31 14.98 -49.65
N ASP A 592 -58.72 15.91 -50.39
CA ASP A 592 -57.26 16.03 -50.52
C ASP A 592 -56.61 16.31 -49.17
N LEU A 593 -57.20 17.21 -48.37
CA LEU A 593 -56.73 17.53 -47.02
C LEU A 593 -56.86 16.32 -46.07
N ALA A 594 -57.99 15.60 -46.10
CA ALA A 594 -58.19 14.41 -45.27
C ALA A 594 -57.17 13.32 -45.61
N ASN A 595 -56.95 13.03 -46.90
CA ASN A 595 -55.97 12.05 -47.36
C ASN A 595 -54.54 12.47 -46.98
N GLY A 596 -54.20 13.76 -47.12
CA GLY A 596 -52.90 14.29 -46.73
C GLY A 596 -52.64 14.16 -45.22
N ALA A 597 -53.66 14.44 -44.40
CA ALA A 597 -53.58 14.31 -42.96
C ALA A 597 -53.46 12.84 -42.50
N GLU A 598 -54.18 11.91 -43.14
CA GLU A 598 -54.03 10.47 -42.87
C GLU A 598 -52.63 9.94 -43.23
N ASN A 599 -52.07 10.38 -44.36
CA ASN A 599 -50.70 10.04 -44.76
C ASN A 599 -49.70 10.57 -43.72
N LEU A 600 -49.83 11.84 -43.35
CA LEU A 600 -48.99 12.44 -42.31
C LEU A 600 -49.10 11.70 -40.98
N ASN A 601 -50.30 11.25 -40.60
CA ASN A 601 -50.53 10.47 -39.39
C ASN A 601 -49.80 9.12 -39.44
N SER A 602 -49.84 8.45 -40.59
CA SER A 602 -49.13 7.20 -40.83
C SER A 602 -47.61 7.38 -40.77
N GLN A 603 -47.07 8.47 -41.30
CA GLN A 603 -45.63 8.76 -41.21
C GLN A 603 -45.22 9.18 -39.78
N SER A 604 -46.13 9.78 -39.03
CA SER A 604 -45.89 10.18 -37.65
C SER A 604 -45.68 8.98 -36.72
N SER A 605 -46.26 7.81 -37.00
CA SER A 605 -45.99 6.59 -36.22
C SER A 605 -44.57 6.05 -36.40
N LEU A 606 -43.94 6.27 -37.57
CA LEU A 606 -42.53 5.97 -37.78
C LEU A 606 -41.63 6.87 -36.93
N LEU A 607 -42.02 8.15 -36.77
CA LEU A 607 -41.30 9.11 -35.94
C LEU A 607 -41.39 8.76 -34.44
N ILE A 608 -42.56 8.31 -33.96
CA ILE A 608 -42.71 7.77 -32.60
C ILE A 608 -41.79 6.56 -32.40
N THR A 609 -41.77 5.64 -33.36
CA THR A 609 -40.92 4.44 -33.28
C THR A 609 -39.44 4.82 -33.26
N GLY A 610 -39.02 5.77 -34.10
CA GLY A 610 -37.65 6.27 -34.16
C GLY A 610 -37.21 6.97 -32.87
N SER A 611 -38.05 7.84 -32.32
CA SER A 611 -37.78 8.52 -31.04
C SER A 611 -37.71 7.54 -29.86
N SER A 612 -38.58 6.52 -29.84
CA SER A 612 -38.52 5.45 -28.83
C SER A 612 -37.22 4.65 -28.89
N LYS A 613 -36.77 4.27 -30.11
CA LYS A 613 -35.46 3.60 -30.28
C LYS A 613 -34.29 4.47 -29.84
N LEU A 614 -34.36 5.78 -30.11
CA LEU A 614 -33.34 6.72 -29.67
C LEU A 614 -33.30 6.82 -28.14
N GLN A 615 -34.46 6.79 -27.48
CA GLN A 615 -34.59 6.79 -26.01
C GLN A 615 -33.97 5.53 -25.39
N GLU A 616 -34.25 4.36 -25.97
CA GLU A 616 -33.64 3.09 -25.56
C GLU A 616 -32.11 3.15 -25.72
N GLY A 617 -31.61 3.60 -26.88
CA GLY A 617 -30.18 3.75 -27.14
C GLY A 617 -29.50 4.73 -26.19
N GLY A 618 -30.14 5.86 -25.88
CA GLY A 618 -29.66 6.83 -24.89
C GLY A 618 -29.57 6.23 -23.48
N THR A 619 -30.55 5.40 -23.10
CA THR A 619 -30.55 4.69 -21.81
C THR A 619 -29.43 3.64 -21.74
N GLN A 620 -29.21 2.90 -22.82
CA GLN A 620 -28.11 1.93 -22.91
C GLN A 620 -26.74 2.59 -22.83
N LEU A 621 -26.54 3.71 -23.55
CA LEU A 621 -25.31 4.50 -23.46
C LEU A 621 -25.07 4.99 -22.03
N ALA A 622 -26.08 5.56 -21.37
CA ALA A 622 -25.97 6.02 -19.99
C ALA A 622 -25.61 4.87 -19.04
N GLY A 623 -26.18 3.68 -19.24
CA GLY A 623 -25.83 2.47 -18.49
C GLY A 623 -24.37 2.04 -18.70
N GLY A 624 -23.91 1.97 -19.95
CA GLY A 624 -22.53 1.60 -20.29
C GLY A 624 -21.49 2.59 -19.76
N VAL A 625 -21.78 3.89 -19.82
CA VAL A 625 -20.90 4.93 -19.29
C VAL A 625 -20.79 4.85 -17.76
N LYS A 626 -21.87 4.54 -17.04
CA LYS A 626 -21.83 4.28 -15.59
C LYS A 626 -20.95 3.07 -15.25
N GLN A 627 -21.04 1.98 -16.02
CA GLN A 627 -20.19 0.81 -15.82
C GLN A 627 -18.71 1.13 -16.07
N LEU A 628 -18.42 1.89 -17.14
CA LEU A 628 -17.07 2.36 -17.42
C LEU A 628 -16.52 3.25 -16.31
N ALA A 629 -17.35 4.11 -15.71
CA ALA A 629 -16.96 4.97 -14.60
C ALA A 629 -16.54 4.14 -13.37
N VAL A 630 -17.31 3.11 -13.03
CA VAL A 630 -16.99 2.16 -11.95
C VAL A 630 -15.70 1.40 -12.25
N GLY A 631 -15.53 0.95 -13.50
CA GLY A 631 -14.31 0.27 -13.94
C GLY A 631 -13.06 1.14 -13.81
N ALA A 632 -13.14 2.41 -14.25
CA ALA A 632 -12.04 3.36 -14.13
C ALA A 632 -11.68 3.64 -12.66
N GLN A 633 -12.68 3.84 -11.78
CA GLN A 633 -12.43 4.01 -10.34
C GLN A 633 -11.77 2.79 -9.71
N THR A 634 -12.22 1.58 -10.09
CA THR A 634 -11.64 0.32 -9.61
C THR A 634 -10.19 0.16 -10.05
N ALA A 635 -9.89 0.45 -11.33
CA ALA A 635 -8.53 0.41 -11.85
C ALA A 635 -7.62 1.46 -11.20
N ALA A 636 -8.11 2.67 -10.94
CA ALA A 636 -7.36 3.70 -10.22
C ALA A 636 -7.01 3.27 -8.79
N LYS A 637 -7.98 2.64 -8.09
CA LYS A 637 -7.74 2.06 -6.76
C LYS A 637 -6.69 0.95 -6.83
N GLY A 638 -6.83 0.00 -7.76
CA GLY A 638 -5.87 -1.10 -7.93
C GLY A 638 -4.45 -0.62 -8.24
N ALA A 639 -4.30 0.40 -9.09
CA ALA A 639 -3.00 1.02 -9.36
C ALA A 639 -2.41 1.70 -8.11
N GLY A 640 -3.25 2.32 -7.26
CA GLY A 640 -2.83 2.88 -5.98
C GLY A 640 -2.41 1.83 -4.95
N ASP A 641 -3.13 0.72 -4.87
CA ASP A 641 -2.80 -0.40 -3.99
C ASP A 641 -1.46 -1.04 -4.43
N LEU A 642 -1.25 -1.21 -5.74
CA LEU A 642 0.01 -1.72 -6.30
C LEU A 642 1.19 -0.78 -6.04
N ALA A 643 1.00 0.54 -6.23
CA ALA A 643 2.03 1.52 -5.92
C ALA A 643 2.45 1.45 -4.44
N SER A 644 1.46 1.37 -3.53
CA SER A 644 1.71 1.28 -2.10
C SER A 644 2.45 -0.01 -1.72
N GLY A 645 2.06 -1.15 -2.32
CA GLY A 645 2.75 -2.43 -2.14
C GLY A 645 4.19 -2.40 -2.64
N ALA A 646 4.44 -1.79 -3.80
CA ALA A 646 5.78 -1.64 -4.36
C ALA A 646 6.66 -0.71 -3.51
N SER A 647 6.11 0.37 -2.93
CA SER A 647 6.84 1.21 -1.97
C SER A 647 7.19 0.47 -0.67
N ALA A 648 6.28 -0.38 -0.18
CA ALA A 648 6.54 -1.22 0.98
C ALA A 648 7.66 -2.24 0.68
N LEU A 649 7.63 -2.87 -0.51
CA LEU A 649 8.69 -3.78 -0.95
C LEU A 649 10.05 -3.06 -1.09
N ASN A 650 10.08 -1.85 -1.65
CA ASN A 650 11.28 -1.02 -1.70
C ASN A 650 11.86 -0.80 -0.29
N THR A 651 11.02 -0.38 0.65
CA THR A 651 11.45 -0.12 2.04
C THR A 651 12.00 -1.39 2.72
N GLY A 652 11.35 -2.54 2.50
CA GLY A 652 11.83 -3.83 3.00
C GLY A 652 13.17 -4.25 2.38
N ALA A 653 13.33 -4.02 1.07
CA ALA A 653 14.57 -4.31 0.35
C ALA A 653 15.73 -3.40 0.79
N ASP A 654 15.47 -2.10 1.02
CA ASP A 654 16.44 -1.16 1.60
C ASP A 654 16.86 -1.61 3.00
N THR A 655 15.90 -2.04 3.84
CA THR A 655 16.19 -2.55 5.19
C THR A 655 17.05 -3.81 5.14
N LEU A 656 16.74 -4.75 4.24
CA LEU A 656 17.54 -5.95 4.03
C LEU A 656 18.95 -5.62 3.52
N ALA A 657 19.07 -4.66 2.60
CA ALA A 657 20.36 -4.21 2.10
C ALA A 657 21.23 -3.62 3.21
N SER A 658 20.65 -2.78 4.08
CA SER A 658 21.35 -2.23 5.25
C SER A 658 21.80 -3.33 6.21
N GLY A 659 20.91 -4.24 6.61
CA GLY A 659 21.26 -5.33 7.53
C GLY A 659 22.29 -6.30 6.96
N ALA A 660 22.23 -6.61 5.66
CA ALA A 660 23.23 -7.41 4.98
C ALA A 660 24.59 -6.68 4.90
N GLY A 661 24.58 -5.35 4.72
CA GLY A 661 25.78 -4.52 4.79
C GLY A 661 26.42 -4.52 6.18
N GLU A 662 25.63 -4.38 7.24
CA GLU A 662 26.11 -4.46 8.62
C GLU A 662 26.72 -5.84 8.92
N LEU A 663 26.07 -6.92 8.48
CA LEU A 663 26.59 -8.28 8.63
C LEU A 663 27.90 -8.49 7.85
N ALA A 664 28.01 -7.91 6.64
CA ALA A 664 29.23 -7.95 5.86
C ALA A 664 30.39 -7.26 6.60
N SER A 665 30.15 -6.04 7.09
CA SER A 665 31.15 -5.30 7.88
C SER A 665 31.55 -6.05 9.15
N GLY A 666 30.59 -6.63 9.89
CA GLY A 666 30.89 -7.40 11.10
C GLY A 666 31.74 -8.64 10.83
N ASN A 667 31.45 -9.38 9.75
CA ASN A 667 32.24 -10.53 9.35
C ASN A 667 33.65 -10.13 8.86
N GLN A 668 33.78 -8.98 8.20
CA GLN A 668 35.08 -8.43 7.84
C GLN A 668 35.90 -8.07 9.08
N THR A 669 35.29 -7.39 10.07
CA THR A 669 35.95 -7.10 11.34
C THR A 669 36.38 -8.37 12.08
N LEU A 670 35.56 -9.42 12.07
CA LEU A 670 35.92 -10.71 12.64
C LEU A 670 37.11 -11.36 11.91
N ALA A 671 37.11 -11.34 10.58
CA ALA A 671 38.22 -11.86 9.77
C ALA A 671 39.53 -11.09 10.06
N GLU A 672 39.47 -9.76 10.09
CA GLU A 672 40.61 -8.89 10.40
C GLU A 672 41.15 -9.15 11.82
N GLY A 673 40.27 -9.21 12.83
CA GLY A 673 40.66 -9.47 14.21
C GLY A 673 41.20 -10.89 14.43
N MET A 674 40.68 -11.89 13.71
CA MET A 674 41.19 -13.26 13.76
C MET A 674 42.56 -13.37 13.09
N SER A 675 42.77 -12.64 11.99
CA SER A 675 44.09 -12.48 11.35
C SER A 675 45.09 -11.83 12.32
N GLU A 676 44.68 -10.78 13.02
CA GLU A 676 45.51 -10.13 14.05
C GLU A 676 45.81 -11.05 15.23
N PHE A 677 44.83 -11.80 15.74
CA PHE A 677 45.03 -12.77 16.82
C PHE A 677 45.99 -13.89 16.40
N LYS A 678 45.89 -14.37 15.15
CA LYS A 678 46.83 -15.35 14.62
C LYS A 678 48.24 -14.77 14.63
N THR A 679 48.47 -13.64 13.97
CA THR A 679 49.81 -13.05 13.82
C THR A 679 50.41 -12.55 15.14
N SER A 680 49.61 -11.91 15.99
CA SER A 680 50.11 -11.26 17.21
C SER A 680 50.06 -12.17 18.44
N GLY A 681 49.24 -13.22 18.42
CA GLY A 681 49.05 -14.16 19.52
C GLY A 681 49.63 -15.54 19.20
N ILE A 682 48.99 -16.25 18.27
CA ILE A 682 49.33 -17.66 17.97
C ILE A 682 50.75 -17.79 17.43
N ASP A 683 51.11 -17.00 16.41
CA ASP A 683 52.41 -17.11 15.72
C ASP A 683 53.57 -16.77 16.67
N LYS A 684 53.40 -15.80 17.57
CA LYS A 684 54.39 -15.47 18.62
C LYS A 684 54.57 -16.59 19.63
N ILE A 685 53.46 -17.22 20.04
CA ILE A 685 53.52 -18.38 20.94
C ILE A 685 54.23 -19.54 20.22
N ALA A 686 53.88 -19.82 18.97
CA ALA A 686 54.54 -20.85 18.16
C ALA A 686 56.05 -20.61 18.03
N GLU A 687 56.49 -19.37 17.82
CA GLU A 687 57.90 -18.99 17.73
C GLU A 687 58.69 -19.30 19.01
N VAL A 688 58.13 -18.97 20.18
CA VAL A 688 58.75 -19.25 21.49
C VAL A 688 58.86 -20.77 21.74
N PHE A 689 57.83 -21.54 21.40
CA PHE A 689 57.77 -22.97 21.74
C PHE A 689 58.39 -23.89 20.67
N GLY A 690 58.59 -23.43 19.43
CA GLY A 690 59.05 -24.27 18.33
C GLY A 690 60.57 -24.42 18.18
N GLY A 691 61.39 -23.56 18.81
CA GLY A 691 62.82 -23.44 18.48
C GLY A 691 63.83 -23.87 19.56
N ASP A 692 63.66 -23.42 20.81
CA ASP A 692 64.74 -23.47 21.82
C ASP A 692 64.42 -24.24 23.11
N ILE A 693 63.16 -24.66 23.29
CA ILE A 693 62.74 -25.22 24.58
C ILE A 693 63.40 -26.57 24.91
N THR A 694 63.73 -27.38 23.90
CA THR A 694 64.48 -28.63 24.08
C THR A 694 65.91 -28.41 24.56
N LYS A 695 66.53 -27.27 24.21
CA LYS A 695 67.86 -26.90 24.73
C LYS A 695 67.77 -26.43 26.18
N VAL A 696 66.72 -25.68 26.52
CA VAL A 696 66.49 -25.21 27.89
C VAL A 696 66.21 -26.39 28.85
N THR A 697 65.38 -27.36 28.46
CA THR A 697 65.12 -28.56 29.29
C THR A 697 66.40 -29.38 29.51
N SER A 698 67.20 -29.58 28.46
CA SER A 698 68.45 -30.34 28.57
C SER A 698 69.50 -29.64 29.45
N ARG A 699 69.50 -28.30 29.49
CA ARG A 699 70.31 -27.50 30.43
C ARG A 699 69.82 -27.65 31.87
N ILE A 700 68.50 -27.67 32.09
CA ILE A 700 67.90 -27.89 33.43
C ILE A 700 68.26 -29.28 33.97
N ASP A 701 68.18 -30.32 33.13
CA ASP A 701 68.59 -31.68 33.49
C ASP A 701 70.08 -31.76 33.86
N ALA A 702 70.93 -31.10 33.05
CA ALA A 702 72.37 -31.04 33.30
C ALA A 702 72.69 -30.31 34.62
N MET A 703 72.03 -29.18 34.92
CA MET A 703 72.19 -28.47 36.20
C MET A 703 71.75 -29.31 37.39
N THR A 704 70.59 -29.96 37.29
CA THR A 704 70.07 -30.83 38.36
C THR A 704 71.06 -31.95 38.66
N THR A 705 71.67 -32.52 37.61
CA THR A 705 72.73 -33.52 37.73
C THR A 705 73.99 -32.97 38.42
N LEU A 706 74.43 -31.75 38.06
CA LEU A 706 75.56 -31.09 38.72
C LEU A 706 75.33 -30.87 40.21
N GLY A 707 74.15 -30.37 40.57
CA GLY A 707 73.76 -30.17 41.97
C GLY A 707 73.81 -31.48 42.77
N ARG A 708 73.24 -32.55 42.23
CA ARG A 708 73.24 -33.89 42.85
C ARG A 708 74.64 -34.50 42.98
N ASN A 709 75.56 -34.17 42.08
CA ASN A 709 76.93 -34.68 42.12
C ASN A 709 77.84 -33.89 43.08
N TYR A 710 77.43 -32.73 43.56
CA TYR A 710 78.18 -31.95 44.55
C TYR A 710 77.96 -32.52 45.97
N LYS A 711 78.73 -33.55 46.32
CA LYS A 711 78.53 -34.35 47.55
C LYS A 711 79.39 -33.94 48.75
N SER A 712 80.54 -33.32 48.52
CA SER A 712 81.47 -32.88 49.57
C SER A 712 82.43 -31.79 49.09
N PHE A 713 82.78 -30.86 49.99
CA PHE A 713 83.79 -29.82 49.86
C PHE A 713 85.17 -30.29 50.36
N ALA A 714 85.24 -30.90 51.53
CA ALA A 714 86.47 -31.40 52.12
C ALA A 714 86.87 -32.78 51.60
N GLY A 715 86.00 -33.45 50.86
CA GLY A 715 86.25 -34.75 50.25
C GLY A 715 85.31 -35.81 50.80
N ILE A 716 84.97 -36.77 49.94
CA ILE A 716 84.13 -37.91 50.29
C ILE A 716 84.63 -39.13 49.53
N LYS A 717 84.45 -40.31 50.11
CA LYS A 717 84.83 -41.55 49.45
C LYS A 717 83.78 -41.94 48.40
N ASP A 718 84.24 -42.51 47.27
CA ASP A 718 83.39 -42.85 46.11
C ASP A 718 82.18 -43.76 46.42
N ASP A 719 82.25 -44.59 47.47
CA ASP A 719 81.17 -45.49 47.90
C ASP A 719 80.20 -44.88 48.94
N MET A 720 80.46 -43.64 49.36
CA MET A 720 79.60 -42.87 50.25
C MET A 720 78.68 -41.94 49.47
N ASP A 721 77.58 -41.59 50.10
CA ASP A 721 76.75 -40.47 49.66
C ASP A 721 76.86 -39.32 50.65
N GLY A 722 76.62 -38.10 50.20
CA GLY A 722 76.81 -36.95 51.07
C GLY A 722 76.07 -35.72 50.60
N SER A 723 75.95 -34.78 51.52
CA SER A 723 75.48 -33.42 51.24
C SER A 723 76.41 -32.43 51.90
N THR A 724 76.56 -31.30 51.23
CA THR A 724 77.34 -30.17 51.75
C THR A 724 76.44 -28.96 51.85
N LYS A 725 76.50 -28.30 53.00
CA LYS A 725 76.01 -26.93 53.14
C LYS A 725 77.12 -26.00 53.57
N PHE A 726 77.14 -24.81 52.99
CA PHE A 726 78.01 -23.72 53.41
C PHE A 726 77.20 -22.79 54.29
N ILE A 727 77.71 -22.49 55.48
CA ILE A 727 77.11 -21.57 56.44
C ILE A 727 78.09 -20.42 56.60
N ILE A 728 77.83 -19.33 55.89
CA ILE A 728 78.67 -18.14 55.84
C ILE A 728 78.09 -17.11 56.80
N GLU A 729 78.79 -16.89 57.91
CA GLU A 729 78.48 -15.85 58.89
C GLU A 729 79.37 -14.63 58.64
N THR A 730 78.76 -13.48 58.34
CA THR A 730 79.50 -12.21 58.28
C THR A 730 79.39 -11.50 59.63
N GLU A 731 80.50 -10.88 60.06
CA GLU A 731 80.53 -10.14 61.30
C GLU A 731 79.62 -8.89 61.25
N GLY A 732 78.86 -8.68 62.32
CA GLY A 732 78.15 -7.44 62.54
C GLY A 732 79.07 -6.29 62.98
N ILE A 733 78.58 -5.07 62.82
CA ILE A 733 79.20 -3.82 63.24
C ILE A 733 78.29 -3.20 64.29
N THR A 734 78.60 -3.52 65.54
CA THR A 734 77.74 -3.13 66.66
C THR A 734 78.14 -1.77 67.22
N ASN A 735 77.18 -1.08 67.84
CA ASN A 735 77.39 0.20 68.54
C ASN A 735 77.97 0.05 69.96
N LYS A 736 78.10 -1.18 70.47
CA LYS A 736 78.67 -1.49 71.80
C LYS A 736 80.17 -1.80 71.70
N LYS A 737 80.88 -1.62 72.81
CA LYS A 737 82.33 -1.82 72.93
C LYS A 737 82.63 -3.14 73.59
#